data_AF-A0A235EQH3-F1
#
_entry.id   AF-A0A235EQH3-F1
#
_cell.length_a   1.000
_cell.length_b   1.000
_cell.length_c   1.000
_cell.angle_alpha   90.00
_cell.angle_beta   90.00
_cell.angle_gamma   90.00
#
_symmetry.space_group_name_H-M   'P 1'
#
loop_
_entity.id
_entity.type
_entity.pdbx_description
1 polymer ?
#
loop_
_entity_poly.entity_id
_entity_poly.type
_entity_poly.pdbx_seq_one_letter_code
_entity_poly.pdbx_strand_id
1 'polypeptide(L)'
;MPTARLCPLADVAALIPADCWMAERLAEDPTALADETVLWITGDVQWPELHLDAPLASGSPQRRWWQGLQTGADNTPIPRSLFLILVDGHLRIDGALTCDDTDGATHLIVTGNAQAHNAVIGGQLVHVQGALRVQDLLWGHYNHGELRVHGGLQARVALFTDEYHLHIAAPEQVEFLLDEVRPVPHLAEFSCEVLGAVFAPEFLHGATSGEEGLAAMLDRSQVVAAVRAGDSAVHSSADIQAAWPLAHDLCADNRISVPNVLAVVHTPVIAHKEHKAYGWFQQTDFSICQRHVDEDGDQRDDNVFITVWKTWDFYLSVEQTPAPQGLLQRLAATVLRRSVPTTPQLTLLYRRYSHGEAGEWQALAEDTDPDAWQACQTAWRGVLDYVRKAVGQHRARYPLHQRLVTTLTAEHIERFTSLPVFTDQYNDWWDSDRNGWWEGDIWVGARQPCMHDGEPWGRALKLSWHNGDDAPGDEEDNAHSAYQINIDEAREGPAVVEFTYAQRQSDSRAPLPRGAADHIARLLRFYGAVEARVRAKAEQEAARQAEAQRIEAAVHLLATPPLAADVPDVAVFPLELMELSARWQADGQAYVAAVRAYQLALDNPEPTAGDAAAADGENDDDEEEDNPLPPDPRKAAAPTVLQLARVVHRHADADLGERFRQRFAFAPDAFVQRAANAGCFIGPVFALDDGRVVARIGAAYDDTAHWVAVQGPHHQPLPTLRGLGRSHNRHIFAQSDGQQITTHQGFGGPVIARFALPRGNEGLPPHVPVAPGPLGQRCDELIPFNDGQRVLLRNPTGIYLLTPTESGGSDGRSGGGGVQRLHPQTFDEDGPYTWPKNQMDEEAGGQTVTVLALDMLHMALSPDEHRIAVGDQDSSHILLDARGTLVAEYDPQSSYPHHAVFSHDGTRLFANSCHLYWGSTLSVPLSPLAAQGQQDTPQPAPTDAEDLPTLDGRCRVYASATQPGLVVLGDADGYLHAISDDGQALWRHHIGSTISGMDMAPDGGVLWAASYGGYLVRLERSEAGMDPYSIGTSLYVETSRWIFWGDEAGPVRW
;
A
#
# COMPACT_ATOMS: atom_id res chain seq x y z
N MET A 1 45.98 3.59 16.99
CA MET A 1 44.65 4.01 17.48
C MET A 1 43.98 4.65 16.30
N PRO A 2 42.79 4.19 15.89
CA PRO A 2 42.06 4.83 14.81
C PRO A 2 41.71 6.27 15.23
N THR A 3 41.70 7.18 14.27
CA THR A 3 41.17 8.54 14.45
C THR A 3 39.98 8.73 13.54
N ALA A 4 39.03 9.55 13.94
CA ALA A 4 37.81 9.78 13.19
C ALA A 4 37.44 11.26 13.24
N ARG A 5 36.96 11.80 12.11
CA ARG A 5 36.41 13.16 12.03
C ARG A 5 35.17 13.21 11.11
N LEU A 6 34.25 14.14 11.37
CA LEU A 6 33.14 14.46 10.48
C LEU A 6 33.61 15.61 9.60
N CYS A 7 33.49 15.45 8.29
CA CYS A 7 33.90 16.48 7.33
C CYS A 7 33.00 16.44 6.09
N PRO A 8 32.91 17.55 5.34
CA PRO A 8 32.30 17.55 4.02
C PRO A 8 33.02 16.58 3.09
N LEU A 9 32.29 16.00 2.14
CA LEU A 9 32.80 15.03 1.20
C LEU A 9 33.93 15.59 0.32
N ALA A 10 33.91 16.90 0.05
CA ALA A 10 35.00 17.59 -0.64
C ALA A 10 36.38 17.41 0.05
N ASP A 11 36.43 17.29 1.38
CA ASP A 11 37.68 17.12 2.13
C ASP A 11 38.33 15.74 1.91
N VAL A 12 37.53 14.76 1.50
CA VAL A 12 37.95 13.37 1.28
C VAL A 12 37.83 12.93 -0.18
N ALA A 13 37.50 13.85 -1.10
CA ALA A 13 37.30 13.56 -2.52
C ALA A 13 38.49 12.81 -3.17
N ALA A 14 39.72 13.10 -2.74
CA ALA A 14 40.93 12.42 -3.23
C ALA A 14 41.08 10.95 -2.77
N LEU A 15 40.31 10.54 -1.76
CA LEU A 15 40.25 9.18 -1.23
C LEU A 15 39.08 8.37 -1.79
N ILE A 16 38.13 9.03 -2.46
CA ILE A 16 37.02 8.36 -3.13
C ILE A 16 37.59 7.56 -4.32
N PRO A 17 37.26 6.26 -4.45
CA PRO A 17 37.73 5.44 -5.56
C PRO A 17 37.26 5.99 -6.90
N ALA A 18 38.18 6.12 -7.86
CA ALA A 18 37.91 6.72 -9.16
C ALA A 18 36.92 5.92 -10.04
N ASP A 19 36.61 4.69 -9.64
CA ASP A 19 35.76 3.77 -10.38
C ASP A 19 34.34 3.64 -9.81
N CYS A 20 33.89 4.55 -8.94
CA CYS A 20 32.51 4.56 -8.44
C CYS A 20 31.72 5.78 -8.92
N TRP A 21 30.39 5.67 -8.92
CA TRP A 21 29.48 6.73 -9.40
C TRP A 21 29.68 8.07 -8.66
N MET A 22 30.10 8.06 -7.38
CA MET A 22 30.38 9.29 -6.64
C MET A 22 31.55 10.06 -7.24
N ALA A 23 32.62 9.35 -7.65
CA ALA A 23 33.77 9.98 -8.28
C ALA A 23 33.41 10.53 -9.67
N GLU A 24 32.56 9.82 -10.42
CA GLU A 24 32.02 10.29 -11.69
C GLU A 24 31.18 11.56 -11.49
N ARG A 25 30.28 11.56 -10.51
CA ARG A 25 29.43 12.71 -10.19
C ARG A 25 30.23 13.93 -9.77
N LEU A 26 31.25 13.75 -8.92
CA LEU A 26 32.18 14.83 -8.54
C LEU A 26 33.03 15.34 -9.72
N ALA A 27 33.31 14.49 -10.72
CA ALA A 27 34.05 14.90 -11.91
C ALA A 27 33.18 15.70 -12.89
N GLU A 28 31.90 15.37 -13.00
CA GLU A 28 30.91 16.10 -13.81
C GLU A 28 30.55 17.45 -13.16
N ASP A 29 30.25 17.43 -11.87
CA ASP A 29 29.91 18.59 -11.06
C ASP A 29 30.59 18.51 -9.68
N PRO A 30 31.75 19.18 -9.51
CA PRO A 30 32.48 19.19 -8.26
C PRO A 30 31.70 19.77 -7.07
N THR A 31 30.57 20.45 -7.30
CA THR A 31 29.73 21.05 -6.26
C THR A 31 28.54 20.19 -5.86
N ALA A 32 28.14 19.21 -6.68
CA ALA A 32 26.91 18.44 -6.49
C ALA A 32 26.84 17.66 -5.18
N LEU A 33 27.98 17.19 -4.66
CA LEU A 33 28.07 16.39 -3.42
C LEU A 33 29.04 17.00 -2.40
N ALA A 34 29.55 18.22 -2.64
CA ALA A 34 30.69 18.76 -1.91
C ALA A 34 30.43 18.91 -0.40
N ASP A 35 29.21 19.30 -0.05
CA ASP A 35 28.78 19.60 1.32
C ASP A 35 28.19 18.39 2.05
N GLU A 36 28.09 17.23 1.38
CA GLU A 36 27.59 16.00 1.98
C GLU A 36 28.45 15.54 3.15
N THR A 37 27.82 15.04 4.22
CA THR A 37 28.53 14.75 5.46
C THR A 37 29.15 13.35 5.45
N VAL A 38 30.47 13.29 5.69
CA VAL A 38 31.26 12.04 5.71
C VAL A 38 31.83 11.78 7.10
N LEU A 39 31.68 10.54 7.58
CA LEU A 39 32.45 10.01 8.70
C LEU A 39 33.75 9.42 8.17
N TRP A 40 34.83 10.20 8.24
CA TRP A 40 36.16 9.74 7.83
C TRP A 40 36.93 9.14 9.00
N ILE A 41 37.29 7.87 8.87
CA ILE A 41 38.04 7.09 9.84
C ILE A 41 39.39 6.72 9.22
N THR A 42 40.50 7.01 9.92
CA THR A 42 41.84 6.57 9.51
C THR A 42 42.37 5.52 10.47
N GLY A 43 42.77 4.38 9.94
CA GLY A 43 43.23 3.19 10.67
C GLY A 43 42.14 2.13 10.87
N ASP A 44 42.55 0.96 11.35
CA ASP A 44 41.68 -0.21 11.47
C ASP A 44 40.61 -0.03 12.55
N VAL A 45 39.38 -0.45 12.23
CA VAL A 45 38.21 -0.34 13.13
C VAL A 45 37.50 -1.69 13.27
N GLN A 46 37.03 -1.95 14.48
CA GLN A 46 36.23 -3.12 14.82
C GLN A 46 34.94 -2.70 15.50
N TRP A 47 33.81 -3.17 14.98
CA TRP A 47 32.47 -2.90 15.51
C TRP A 47 31.70 -4.20 15.75
N PRO A 48 30.78 -4.23 16.74
CA PRO A 48 29.93 -5.39 16.95
C PRO A 48 28.90 -5.56 15.83
N GLU A 49 28.37 -4.48 15.29
CA GLU A 49 27.36 -4.45 14.20
C GLU A 49 27.46 -3.08 13.50
N LEU A 50 26.94 -2.95 12.29
CA LEU A 50 26.78 -1.69 11.57
C LEU A 50 25.43 -1.67 10.84
N HIS A 51 24.60 -0.70 11.18
CA HIS A 51 23.34 -0.43 10.50
C HIS A 51 23.45 0.91 9.76
N LEU A 52 23.23 0.88 8.44
CA LEU A 52 23.59 1.97 7.53
C LEU A 52 22.53 3.07 7.42
N ASP A 53 21.30 2.84 7.86
CA ASP A 53 20.25 3.85 7.71
C ASP A 53 20.49 4.99 8.71
N ALA A 54 20.95 4.65 9.92
CA ALA A 54 21.25 5.62 10.97
C ALA A 54 22.50 5.21 11.79
N PRO A 55 23.70 5.21 11.18
CA PRO A 55 24.91 4.70 11.85
C PRO A 55 25.26 5.48 13.11
N LEU A 56 24.91 6.76 13.21
CA LEU A 56 25.15 7.62 14.38
C LEU A 56 23.89 7.87 15.25
N ALA A 57 22.86 7.01 15.12
CA ALA A 57 21.69 7.06 15.98
C ALA A 57 22.03 6.98 17.48
N SER A 58 21.13 7.48 18.32
CA SER A 58 21.31 7.38 19.78
C SER A 58 21.41 5.91 20.21
N GLY A 59 22.46 5.57 20.98
CA GLY A 59 22.71 4.18 21.43
C GLY A 59 23.52 3.31 20.46
N SER A 60 23.75 3.75 19.22
CA SER A 60 24.50 2.95 18.23
C SER A 60 25.94 2.65 18.68
N PRO A 61 26.51 1.49 18.32
CA PRO A 61 27.91 1.17 18.62
C PRO A 61 28.89 2.20 18.04
N GLN A 62 28.63 2.70 16.85
CA GLN A 62 29.46 3.68 16.14
C GLN A 62 29.45 5.02 16.87
N ARG A 63 28.29 5.49 17.35
CA ARG A 63 28.20 6.73 18.13
C ARG A 63 28.95 6.61 19.45
N ARG A 64 28.82 5.49 20.16
CA ARG A 64 29.57 5.23 21.41
C ARG A 64 31.08 5.15 21.17
N TRP A 65 31.49 4.47 20.11
CA TRP A 65 32.89 4.39 19.69
C TRP A 65 33.46 5.76 19.34
N TRP A 66 32.72 6.54 18.54
CA TRP A 66 33.07 7.89 18.13
C TRP A 66 33.23 8.83 19.33
N GLN A 67 32.26 8.84 20.25
CA GLN A 67 32.33 9.65 21.48
C GLN A 67 33.53 9.27 22.35
N GLY A 68 33.91 8.00 22.38
CA GLY A 68 35.09 7.52 23.10
C GLY A 68 36.43 8.02 22.53
N LEU A 69 36.47 8.43 21.26
CA LEU A 69 37.65 9.02 20.62
C LEU A 69 37.78 10.53 20.87
N GLN A 70 36.68 11.22 21.16
CA GLN A 70 36.66 12.65 21.43
C GLN A 70 37.19 12.91 22.86
N THR A 71 38.43 13.38 22.96
CA THR A 71 39.11 13.65 24.24
C THR A 71 38.94 15.08 24.75
N GLY A 72 37.98 15.83 24.22
CA GLY A 72 37.69 17.22 24.57
C GLY A 72 36.23 17.60 24.33
N ALA A 73 35.84 18.80 24.78
CA ALA A 73 34.50 19.38 24.62
C ALA A 73 34.24 19.84 23.17
N ASP A 74 34.44 18.95 22.19
CA ASP A 74 34.01 19.18 20.81
C ASP A 74 32.49 18.95 20.74
N ASN A 75 31.76 20.06 20.74
CA ASN A 75 30.30 20.14 20.58
C ASN A 75 29.90 20.06 19.10
N THR A 76 30.65 19.33 18.26
CA THR A 76 30.31 19.18 16.84
C THR A 76 28.92 18.54 16.75
N PRO A 77 27.93 19.24 16.13
CA PRO A 77 26.60 18.69 15.97
C PRO A 77 26.68 17.35 15.23
N ILE A 78 26.03 16.32 15.77
CA ILE A 78 25.94 15.04 15.08
C ILE A 78 24.88 15.24 13.99
N PRO A 79 25.23 15.03 12.71
CA PRO A 79 24.28 15.17 11.62
C PRO A 79 23.14 14.15 11.79
N ARG A 80 21.93 14.53 11.35
CA ARG A 80 20.76 13.63 11.41
C ARG A 80 20.92 12.45 10.46
N SER A 81 21.46 12.68 9.27
CA SER A 81 21.79 11.66 8.25
C SER A 81 23.28 11.72 7.90
N LEU A 82 23.87 10.56 7.61
CA LEU A 82 25.26 10.45 7.19
C LEU A 82 25.29 9.98 5.73
N PHE A 83 25.97 10.71 4.85
CA PHE A 83 26.02 10.33 3.44
C PHE A 83 27.00 9.18 3.20
N LEU A 84 28.18 9.22 3.83
CA LEU A 84 29.25 8.25 3.62
C LEU A 84 30.03 7.93 4.89
N ILE A 85 30.32 6.65 5.11
CA ILE A 85 31.37 6.16 6.02
C ILE A 85 32.60 5.79 5.17
N LEU A 86 33.70 6.50 5.38
CA LEU A 86 34.98 6.22 4.73
C LEU A 86 35.97 5.66 5.75
N VAL A 87 36.29 4.37 5.64
CA VAL A 87 37.33 3.70 6.42
C VAL A 87 38.62 3.63 5.62
N ASP A 88 39.55 4.53 5.91
CA ASP A 88 40.93 4.46 5.42
C ASP A 88 41.75 3.46 6.26
N GLY A 89 41.49 2.17 6.05
CA GLY A 89 42.03 1.06 6.83
C GLY A 89 41.22 -0.24 6.68
N HIS A 90 41.38 -1.17 7.62
CA HIS A 90 40.59 -2.40 7.67
C HIS A 90 39.30 -2.24 8.49
N LEU A 91 38.20 -2.81 8.01
CA LEU A 91 36.92 -2.85 8.72
C LEU A 91 36.60 -4.28 9.16
N ARG A 92 36.35 -4.48 10.46
CA ARG A 92 35.85 -5.74 11.01
C ARG A 92 34.53 -5.52 11.74
N ILE A 93 33.49 -6.22 11.32
CA ILE A 93 32.19 -6.27 11.97
C ILE A 93 32.02 -7.69 12.53
N ASP A 94 31.89 -7.83 13.85
CA ASP A 94 31.78 -9.15 14.47
C ASP A 94 30.39 -9.78 14.26
N GLY A 95 29.35 -8.96 14.05
CA GLY A 95 27.96 -9.34 13.77
C GLY A 95 27.52 -8.89 12.37
N ALA A 96 26.38 -8.21 12.28
CA ALA A 96 25.74 -7.89 10.99
C ALA A 96 26.06 -6.48 10.46
N LEU A 97 26.23 -6.39 9.14
CA LEU A 97 26.14 -5.19 8.33
C LEU A 97 24.75 -5.15 7.68
N THR A 98 23.94 -4.13 7.95
CA THR A 98 22.53 -4.09 7.52
C THR A 98 22.05 -2.72 7.06
N CYS A 99 21.00 -2.69 6.24
CA CYS A 99 20.09 -1.58 6.00
C CYS A 99 18.65 -2.12 5.96
N ASP A 100 17.69 -1.35 6.46
CA ASP A 100 16.25 -1.62 6.32
C ASP A 100 15.75 -0.93 5.04
N ASP A 101 16.10 0.35 4.86
CA ASP A 101 15.81 1.12 3.64
C ASP A 101 16.81 0.81 2.52
N THR A 102 16.29 0.59 1.31
CA THR A 102 17.09 0.44 0.10
C THR A 102 17.17 1.71 -0.73
N ASP A 103 16.56 2.82 -0.31
CA ASP A 103 16.85 4.14 -0.83
C ASP A 103 17.44 5.02 0.29
N GLY A 104 18.42 5.88 -0.02
CA GLY A 104 18.95 6.82 0.98
C GLY A 104 19.82 6.26 2.14
N ALA A 105 20.12 4.95 2.19
CA ALA A 105 21.02 4.39 3.22
C ALA A 105 22.48 4.89 3.09
N THR A 106 23.20 5.00 4.22
CA THR A 106 24.58 5.51 4.25
C THR A 106 25.51 4.66 3.40
N HIS A 107 26.30 5.29 2.53
CA HIS A 107 27.30 4.60 1.73
C HIS A 107 28.52 4.16 2.56
N LEU A 108 29.23 3.12 2.10
CA LEU A 108 30.39 2.58 2.80
C LEU A 108 31.57 2.39 1.84
N ILE A 109 32.70 3.03 2.14
CA ILE A 109 33.97 2.83 1.42
C ILE A 109 35.04 2.35 2.39
N VAL A 110 35.73 1.26 2.05
CA VAL A 110 36.83 0.68 2.82
C VAL A 110 38.06 0.56 1.92
N THR A 111 39.14 1.28 2.25
CA THR A 111 40.39 1.25 1.46
C THR A 111 41.22 -0.02 1.70
N GLY A 112 40.96 -0.74 2.79
CA GLY A 112 41.55 -2.04 3.09
C GLY A 112 40.57 -3.22 2.91
N ASN A 113 40.86 -4.31 3.62
CA ASN A 113 39.95 -5.47 3.73
C ASN A 113 38.74 -5.18 4.63
N ALA A 114 37.60 -5.77 4.29
CA ALA A 114 36.38 -5.75 5.09
C ALA A 114 35.98 -7.18 5.51
N GLN A 115 35.57 -7.35 6.77
CA GLN A 115 35.02 -8.61 7.28
C GLN A 115 33.71 -8.35 8.03
N ALA A 116 32.70 -9.18 7.79
CA ALA A 116 31.44 -9.19 8.53
C ALA A 116 31.00 -10.63 8.84
N HIS A 117 30.14 -10.84 9.84
CA HIS A 117 29.48 -12.13 10.00
C HIS A 117 28.37 -12.29 8.96
N ASN A 118 27.44 -11.33 8.95
CA ASN A 118 26.37 -11.20 7.96
C ASN A 118 26.46 -9.83 7.28
N ALA A 119 26.04 -9.75 6.02
CA ALA A 119 25.87 -8.50 5.28
C ALA A 119 24.56 -8.56 4.48
N VAL A 120 23.54 -7.83 4.91
CA VAL A 120 22.25 -7.70 4.21
C VAL A 120 22.12 -6.23 3.80
N ILE A 121 22.47 -5.96 2.54
CA ILE A 121 22.69 -4.62 2.00
C ILE A 121 21.85 -4.39 0.75
N GLY A 122 21.53 -3.13 0.43
CA GLY A 122 20.79 -2.80 -0.77
C GLY A 122 20.51 -1.31 -0.92
N GLY A 123 20.65 -0.77 -2.12
CA GLY A 123 20.50 0.67 -2.39
C GLY A 123 21.75 1.53 -2.34
N GLN A 124 22.67 1.22 -1.45
CA GLN A 124 23.89 2.00 -1.25
C GLN A 124 25.08 1.48 -2.07
N LEU A 125 26.06 2.37 -2.30
CA LEU A 125 27.43 1.98 -2.63
C LEU A 125 28.14 1.35 -1.43
N VAL A 126 28.60 0.10 -1.61
CA VAL A 126 29.57 -0.58 -0.74
C VAL A 126 30.84 -0.85 -1.56
N HIS A 127 31.91 -0.13 -1.29
CA HIS A 127 33.19 -0.26 -1.99
C HIS A 127 34.28 -0.79 -1.06
N VAL A 128 34.94 -1.87 -1.46
CA VAL A 128 36.05 -2.50 -0.73
C VAL A 128 37.26 -2.64 -1.66
N GLN A 129 38.30 -1.84 -1.45
CA GLN A 129 39.55 -1.93 -2.22
C GLN A 129 40.37 -3.19 -1.89
N GLY A 130 40.23 -3.72 -0.68
CA GLY A 130 40.80 -5.02 -0.29
C GLY A 130 39.87 -6.20 -0.56
N ALA A 131 40.05 -7.28 0.18
CA ALA A 131 39.17 -8.45 0.14
C ALA A 131 37.94 -8.25 1.05
N LEU A 132 36.78 -8.72 0.59
CA LEU A 132 35.55 -8.79 1.40
C LEU A 132 35.32 -10.23 1.85
N ARG A 133 35.22 -10.45 3.16
CA ARG A 133 34.87 -11.74 3.76
C ARG A 133 33.61 -11.64 4.59
N VAL A 134 32.56 -12.32 4.14
CA VAL A 134 31.32 -12.51 4.88
C VAL A 134 31.26 -13.95 5.38
N GLN A 135 31.07 -14.16 6.68
CA GLN A 135 31.17 -15.51 7.25
C GLN A 135 29.95 -16.38 6.93
N ASP A 136 28.77 -15.76 6.83
CA ASP A 136 27.50 -16.46 6.75
C ASP A 136 26.68 -16.00 5.54
N LEU A 137 25.78 -15.01 5.67
CA LEU A 137 24.95 -14.50 4.58
C LEU A 137 25.47 -13.16 4.03
N LEU A 138 25.72 -13.10 2.71
CA LEU A 138 25.82 -11.86 1.93
C LEU A 138 24.57 -11.74 1.05
N TRP A 139 23.73 -10.73 1.27
CA TRP A 139 22.59 -10.42 0.43
C TRP A 139 22.73 -8.99 -0.11
N GLY A 140 22.86 -8.84 -1.43
CA GLY A 140 22.73 -7.57 -2.15
C GLY A 140 21.39 -7.47 -2.88
N HIS A 141 20.67 -6.39 -2.67
CA HIS A 141 19.31 -6.17 -3.19
C HIS A 141 19.12 -4.74 -3.71
N TYR A 142 18.17 -4.55 -4.61
CA TYR A 142 17.73 -3.28 -5.19
C TYR A 142 18.68 -2.65 -6.23
N ASN A 143 18.11 -2.27 -7.37
CA ASN A 143 18.84 -1.87 -8.56
C ASN A 143 19.65 -0.57 -8.41
N HIS A 144 19.34 0.28 -7.43
CA HIS A 144 20.13 1.50 -7.15
C HIS A 144 21.42 1.21 -6.37
N GLY A 145 21.55 0.01 -5.79
CA GLY A 145 22.72 -0.35 -4.99
C GLY A 145 23.87 -0.92 -5.80
N GLU A 146 25.08 -0.80 -5.24
CA GLU A 146 26.31 -1.23 -5.89
C GLU A 146 27.32 -1.84 -4.89
N LEU A 147 27.82 -3.03 -5.17
CA LEU A 147 28.93 -3.66 -4.44
C LEU A 147 30.17 -3.80 -5.32
N ARG A 148 31.26 -3.14 -4.92
CA ARG A 148 32.57 -3.23 -5.56
C ARG A 148 33.61 -3.85 -4.64
N VAL A 149 34.32 -4.87 -5.12
CA VAL A 149 35.37 -5.57 -4.34
C VAL A 149 36.59 -5.86 -5.23
N HIS A 150 37.76 -5.30 -4.90
CA HIS A 150 38.98 -5.49 -5.71
C HIS A 150 39.89 -6.64 -5.25
N GLY A 151 39.88 -6.99 -3.96
CA GLY A 151 40.77 -8.02 -3.39
C GLY A 151 40.20 -9.44 -3.35
N GLY A 152 39.01 -9.65 -3.90
CA GLY A 152 38.29 -10.92 -3.91
C GLY A 152 37.16 -11.00 -2.88
N LEU A 153 36.15 -11.82 -3.19
CA LEU A 153 34.98 -12.07 -2.35
C LEU A 153 35.03 -13.48 -1.77
N GLN A 154 34.80 -13.60 -0.47
CA GLN A 154 34.53 -14.88 0.20
C GLN A 154 33.21 -14.80 0.98
N ALA A 155 32.28 -15.71 0.70
CA ALA A 155 31.02 -15.85 1.45
C ALA A 155 30.61 -17.33 1.58
N ARG A 156 29.84 -17.67 2.62
CA ARG A 156 29.22 -19.00 2.68
C ARG A 156 27.99 -19.04 1.79
N VAL A 157 27.03 -18.15 2.03
CA VAL A 157 25.87 -17.93 1.16
C VAL A 157 25.96 -16.53 0.57
N ALA A 158 25.83 -16.40 -0.74
CA ALA A 158 25.65 -15.11 -1.40
C ALA A 158 24.35 -15.11 -2.21
N LEU A 159 23.55 -14.07 -2.02
CA LEU A 159 22.27 -13.82 -2.66
C LEU A 159 22.32 -12.44 -3.33
N PHE A 160 22.08 -12.38 -4.63
CA PHE A 160 22.01 -11.13 -5.38
C PHE A 160 20.71 -11.09 -6.18
N THR A 161 19.93 -10.05 -5.94
CA THR A 161 18.53 -9.94 -6.39
C THR A 161 18.23 -8.54 -6.88
N ASP A 162 17.18 -8.40 -7.69
CA ASP A 162 16.65 -7.10 -8.13
C ASP A 162 17.72 -6.19 -8.78
N GLU A 163 18.41 -6.73 -9.77
CA GLU A 163 19.41 -6.02 -10.60
C GLU A 163 20.55 -5.33 -9.82
N TYR A 164 20.84 -5.77 -8.59
CA TYR A 164 21.89 -5.20 -7.73
C TYR A 164 23.28 -5.18 -8.42
N HIS A 165 23.90 -4.00 -8.56
CA HIS A 165 25.13 -3.85 -9.35
C HIS A 165 26.36 -4.49 -8.67
N LEU A 166 27.09 -5.34 -9.40
CA LEU A 166 28.21 -6.12 -8.85
C LEU A 166 29.50 -5.97 -9.66
N HIS A 167 30.56 -5.52 -8.99
CA HIS A 167 31.91 -5.43 -9.56
C HIS A 167 32.93 -6.15 -8.67
N ILE A 168 33.08 -7.45 -8.89
CA ILE A 168 33.95 -8.31 -8.08
C ILE A 168 35.19 -8.72 -8.91
N ALA A 169 36.37 -8.29 -8.48
CA ALA A 169 37.64 -8.75 -9.03
C ALA A 169 37.98 -10.14 -8.46
N ALA A 170 38.42 -11.05 -9.32
CA ALA A 170 38.75 -12.42 -8.95
C ALA A 170 39.93 -12.50 -7.94
N PRO A 171 39.92 -13.46 -6.99
CA PRO A 171 39.03 -14.64 -6.92
C PRO A 171 37.72 -14.42 -6.14
N GLU A 172 36.65 -15.09 -6.60
CA GLU A 172 35.35 -15.20 -5.90
C GLU A 172 35.19 -16.63 -5.36
N GLN A 173 34.88 -16.76 -4.06
CA GLN A 173 34.72 -18.04 -3.36
C GLN A 173 33.41 -18.01 -2.55
N VAL A 174 32.33 -18.49 -3.17
CA VAL A 174 31.01 -18.61 -2.53
C VAL A 174 30.63 -20.09 -2.47
N GLU A 175 30.24 -20.59 -1.30
CA GLU A 175 29.82 -22.00 -1.16
C GLU A 175 28.44 -22.24 -1.81
N PHE A 176 27.45 -21.38 -1.53
CA PHE A 176 26.12 -21.42 -2.12
C PHE A 176 25.79 -20.05 -2.74
N LEU A 177 25.82 -19.98 -4.07
CA LEU A 177 25.50 -18.77 -4.83
C LEU A 177 24.06 -18.83 -5.34
N LEU A 178 23.33 -17.74 -5.15
CA LEU A 178 21.98 -17.47 -5.64
C LEU A 178 22.04 -16.08 -6.31
N ASP A 179 22.09 -16.02 -7.64
CA ASP A 179 22.47 -14.78 -8.34
C ASP A 179 21.56 -14.54 -9.54
N GLU A 180 20.60 -13.62 -9.41
CA GLU A 180 19.69 -13.25 -10.49
C GLU A 180 20.27 -12.16 -11.40
N VAL A 181 21.43 -11.60 -11.05
CA VAL A 181 21.99 -10.41 -11.70
C VAL A 181 23.00 -10.81 -12.76
N ARG A 182 23.89 -11.76 -12.43
CA ARG A 182 25.03 -12.11 -13.28
C ARG A 182 24.78 -13.43 -14.02
N PRO A 183 25.22 -13.56 -15.28
CA PRO A 183 25.09 -14.79 -16.06
C PRO A 183 26.15 -15.83 -15.67
N VAL A 184 26.28 -16.13 -14.37
CA VAL A 184 27.22 -17.11 -13.80
C VAL A 184 26.45 -18.34 -13.31
N PRO A 185 26.99 -19.56 -13.38
CA PRO A 185 26.30 -20.72 -12.84
C PRO A 185 26.04 -20.58 -11.33
N HIS A 186 24.78 -20.69 -10.92
CA HIS A 186 24.35 -20.58 -9.52
C HIS A 186 23.24 -21.59 -9.22
N LEU A 187 22.84 -21.70 -7.95
CA LEU A 187 21.92 -22.77 -7.52
C LEU A 187 20.46 -22.57 -7.93
N ALA A 188 20.08 -21.32 -8.24
CA ALA A 188 18.71 -20.93 -8.54
C ALA A 188 18.48 -20.58 -10.02
N GLU A 189 19.43 -20.88 -10.91
CA GLU A 189 19.45 -20.42 -12.32
C GLU A 189 18.18 -20.77 -13.10
N PHE A 190 17.58 -21.92 -12.80
CA PHE A 190 16.37 -22.41 -13.48
C PHE A 190 15.17 -22.56 -12.55
N SER A 191 15.35 -22.33 -11.24
CA SER A 191 14.36 -22.61 -10.23
C SER A 191 14.73 -21.98 -8.89
N CYS A 192 13.81 -21.22 -8.32
CA CYS A 192 13.91 -20.59 -7.01
C CYS A 192 13.78 -21.57 -5.82
N GLU A 193 13.42 -22.83 -6.05
CA GLU A 193 13.06 -23.77 -4.97
C GLU A 193 14.21 -24.15 -4.04
N VAL A 194 15.45 -23.92 -4.49
CA VAL A 194 16.62 -24.07 -3.63
C VAL A 194 16.61 -23.09 -2.45
N LEU A 195 15.89 -21.96 -2.54
CA LEU A 195 15.71 -21.03 -1.41
C LEU A 195 15.17 -21.74 -0.18
N GLY A 196 14.21 -22.66 -0.34
CA GLY A 196 13.65 -23.40 0.79
C GLY A 196 14.60 -24.44 1.41
N ALA A 197 15.73 -24.73 0.76
CA ALA A 197 16.82 -25.49 1.35
C ALA A 197 17.84 -24.55 2.05
N VAL A 198 18.03 -23.33 1.54
CA VAL A 198 19.01 -22.36 2.02
C VAL A 198 18.48 -21.55 3.21
N PHE A 199 17.25 -21.06 3.15
CA PHE A 199 16.60 -20.25 4.19
C PHE A 199 15.64 -21.07 5.03
N ALA A 200 15.49 -20.67 6.29
CA ALA A 200 14.48 -21.25 7.16
C ALA A 200 13.06 -20.85 6.70
N PRO A 201 12.02 -21.70 6.89
CA PRO A 201 10.68 -21.45 6.37
C PRO A 201 10.04 -20.13 6.83
N GLU A 202 10.38 -19.64 8.02
CA GLU A 202 9.91 -18.37 8.57
C GLU A 202 10.34 -17.14 7.76
N PHE A 203 11.44 -17.25 7.01
CA PHE A 203 11.93 -16.15 6.15
C PHE A 203 11.36 -16.19 4.74
N LEU A 204 10.53 -17.19 4.40
CA LEU A 204 9.92 -17.31 3.08
C LEU A 204 8.55 -16.60 3.04
N HIS A 205 8.31 -15.84 1.97
CA HIS A 205 7.09 -15.09 1.79
C HIS A 205 5.98 -15.93 1.14
N GLY A 206 4.83 -16.02 1.83
CA GLY A 206 3.51 -16.22 1.23
C GLY A 206 3.28 -17.36 0.22
N ALA A 207 2.15 -17.24 -0.49
CA ALA A 207 1.71 -18.12 -1.58
C ALA A 207 2.12 -17.52 -2.94
N THR A 208 3.42 -17.32 -3.14
CA THR A 208 3.97 -16.83 -4.42
C THR A 208 4.32 -17.99 -5.35
N SER A 209 4.20 -17.77 -6.66
CA SER A 209 4.66 -18.72 -7.68
C SER A 209 6.19 -18.84 -7.70
N GLY A 210 6.89 -17.77 -7.32
CA GLY A 210 8.33 -17.61 -7.44
C GLY A 210 8.79 -17.19 -8.83
N GLU A 211 7.88 -16.79 -9.71
CA GLU A 211 8.20 -16.29 -11.06
C GLU A 211 8.63 -14.80 -11.05
N GLU A 212 8.37 -14.07 -9.95
CA GLU A 212 8.83 -12.69 -9.73
C GLU A 212 10.28 -12.60 -9.21
N GLY A 213 10.97 -13.74 -9.07
CA GLY A 213 12.35 -13.82 -8.61
C GLY A 213 12.53 -14.15 -7.12
N LEU A 214 13.78 -14.21 -6.67
CA LEU A 214 14.17 -14.67 -5.34
C LEU A 214 13.80 -13.66 -4.25
N ALA A 215 13.84 -12.36 -4.53
CA ALA A 215 13.50 -11.32 -3.56
C ALA A 215 12.03 -11.40 -3.14
N ALA A 216 11.11 -11.58 -4.09
CA ALA A 216 9.67 -11.72 -3.84
C ALA A 216 9.33 -12.94 -2.96
N MET A 217 10.23 -13.92 -2.89
CA MET A 217 10.07 -15.11 -2.06
C MET A 217 10.61 -14.98 -0.64
N LEU A 218 11.25 -13.87 -0.28
CA LEU A 218 11.89 -13.68 1.02
C LEU A 218 11.28 -12.50 1.78
N ASP A 219 11.05 -12.69 3.07
CA ASP A 219 10.76 -11.58 3.98
C ASP A 219 12.07 -10.94 4.42
N ARG A 220 12.50 -9.92 3.66
CA ARG A 220 13.75 -9.20 3.92
C ARG A 220 13.79 -8.60 5.32
N SER A 221 12.68 -8.05 5.80
CA SER A 221 12.58 -7.42 7.12
C SER A 221 12.89 -8.41 8.24
N GLN A 222 12.34 -9.62 8.16
CA GLN A 222 12.60 -10.69 9.12
C GLN A 222 14.05 -11.19 9.04
N VAL A 223 14.61 -11.28 7.84
CA VAL A 223 16.02 -11.64 7.66
C VAL A 223 16.93 -10.59 8.32
N VAL A 224 16.69 -9.29 8.11
CA VAL A 224 17.46 -8.22 8.75
C VAL A 224 17.33 -8.29 10.28
N ALA A 225 16.11 -8.43 10.80
CA ALA A 225 15.87 -8.56 12.23
C ALA A 225 16.63 -9.74 12.86
N ALA A 226 16.60 -10.92 12.20
CA ALA A 226 17.30 -12.11 12.67
C ALA A 226 18.82 -11.93 12.69
N VAL A 227 19.42 -11.41 11.61
CA VAL A 227 20.88 -11.23 11.58
C VAL A 227 21.35 -10.14 12.56
N ARG A 228 20.54 -9.11 12.82
CA ARG A 228 20.80 -8.09 13.86
C ARG A 228 20.71 -8.67 15.27
N ALA A 229 19.80 -9.61 15.50
CA ALA A 229 19.72 -10.36 16.76
C ALA A 229 20.90 -11.33 16.97
N GLY A 230 21.73 -11.55 15.94
CA GLY A 230 22.83 -12.51 15.96
C GLY A 230 22.40 -13.94 15.61
N ASP A 231 21.17 -14.12 15.15
CA ASP A 231 20.66 -15.40 14.63
C ASP A 231 21.08 -15.59 13.17
N SER A 232 21.01 -16.84 12.67
CA SER A 232 21.30 -17.16 11.28
C SER A 232 20.00 -17.33 10.50
N ALA A 233 19.85 -16.57 9.41
CA ALA A 233 18.71 -16.68 8.50
C ALA A 233 18.78 -17.92 7.58
N VAL A 234 19.97 -18.52 7.47
CA VAL A 234 20.28 -19.58 6.52
C VAL A 234 20.69 -20.88 7.23
N HIS A 235 20.30 -22.02 6.68
CA HIS A 235 20.67 -23.33 7.20
C HIS A 235 22.20 -23.59 7.11
N SER A 236 22.67 -24.57 7.87
CA SER A 236 24.08 -24.99 7.83
C SER A 236 24.43 -25.62 6.48
N SER A 237 25.70 -25.56 6.07
CA SER A 237 26.13 -26.16 4.78
C SER A 237 25.80 -27.65 4.68
N ALA A 238 25.84 -28.39 5.79
CA ALA A 238 25.47 -29.80 5.83
C ALA A 238 23.96 -30.00 5.62
N ASP A 239 23.12 -29.15 6.21
CA ASP A 239 21.67 -29.22 6.06
C ASP A 239 21.25 -28.84 4.63
N ILE A 240 21.87 -27.80 4.05
CA ILE A 240 21.63 -27.40 2.65
C ILE A 240 21.99 -28.55 1.71
N GLN A 241 23.16 -29.17 1.86
CA GLN A 241 23.58 -30.30 1.03
C GLN A 241 22.70 -31.55 1.22
N ALA A 242 22.18 -31.77 2.42
CA ALA A 242 21.28 -32.89 2.72
C ALA A 242 19.87 -32.67 2.14
N ALA A 243 19.36 -31.44 2.20
CA ALA A 243 18.08 -31.06 1.64
C ALA A 243 18.13 -30.96 0.10
N TRP A 244 19.28 -30.54 -0.44
CA TRP A 244 19.51 -30.27 -1.86
C TRP A 244 20.75 -31.00 -2.43
N PRO A 245 20.76 -32.35 -2.42
CA PRO A 245 21.90 -33.12 -2.90
C PRO A 245 22.11 -32.94 -4.41
N LEU A 246 23.32 -32.53 -4.81
CA LEU A 246 23.73 -32.32 -6.20
C LEU A 246 24.86 -33.26 -6.62
N ALA A 247 24.72 -33.89 -7.79
CA ALA A 247 25.77 -34.73 -8.38
C ALA A 247 26.78 -33.89 -9.20
N HIS A 248 27.57 -33.05 -8.52
CA HIS A 248 28.56 -32.16 -9.18
C HIS A 248 29.58 -32.92 -10.04
N ASP A 249 29.86 -34.18 -9.71
CA ASP A 249 30.76 -35.09 -10.42
C ASP A 249 30.16 -35.76 -11.67
N LEU A 250 28.88 -35.51 -12.01
CA LEU A 250 28.22 -36.15 -13.15
C LEU A 250 28.93 -35.87 -14.48
N CYS A 251 29.36 -34.62 -14.69
CA CYS A 251 30.08 -34.18 -15.87
C CYS A 251 31.35 -33.44 -15.44
N ALA A 252 32.43 -33.57 -16.21
CA ALA A 252 33.71 -32.92 -15.90
C ALA A 252 33.67 -31.40 -16.10
N ASP A 253 32.84 -30.94 -17.03
CA ASP A 253 32.53 -29.54 -17.29
C ASP A 253 31.06 -29.41 -17.74
N ASN A 254 30.60 -28.19 -18.03
CA ASN A 254 29.23 -27.91 -18.49
C ASN A 254 29.12 -27.86 -20.03
N ARG A 255 30.17 -28.21 -20.79
CA ARG A 255 30.19 -28.06 -22.25
C ARG A 255 29.30 -29.11 -22.92
N ILE A 256 28.76 -28.77 -24.08
CA ILE A 256 28.13 -29.76 -24.95
C ILE A 256 29.25 -30.61 -25.57
N SER A 257 29.34 -31.88 -25.16
CA SER A 257 30.40 -32.79 -25.58
C SER A 257 29.92 -34.24 -25.57
N VAL A 258 30.54 -35.11 -26.37
CA VAL A 258 30.24 -36.55 -26.38
C VAL A 258 30.28 -37.17 -24.97
N PRO A 259 31.33 -36.93 -24.14
CA PRO A 259 31.35 -37.46 -22.77
C PRO A 259 30.18 -36.99 -21.91
N ASN A 260 29.80 -35.71 -21.99
CA ASN A 260 28.74 -35.16 -21.15
C ASN A 260 27.35 -35.62 -21.60
N VAL A 261 27.08 -35.72 -22.91
CA VAL A 261 25.82 -36.28 -23.42
C VAL A 261 25.65 -37.74 -22.99
N LEU A 262 26.70 -38.56 -23.14
CA LEU A 262 26.67 -39.95 -22.67
C LEU A 262 26.51 -40.05 -21.15
N ALA A 263 27.13 -39.16 -20.39
CA ALA A 263 26.99 -39.11 -18.94
C ALA A 263 25.55 -38.81 -18.50
N VAL A 264 24.85 -37.90 -19.19
CA VAL A 264 23.44 -37.53 -18.93
C VAL A 264 22.48 -38.66 -19.30
N VAL A 265 22.69 -39.28 -20.46
CA VAL A 265 21.81 -40.34 -20.99
C VAL A 265 21.97 -41.65 -20.22
N HIS A 266 23.15 -41.95 -19.66
CA HIS A 266 23.39 -43.14 -18.86
C HIS A 266 23.26 -42.89 -17.34
N THR A 267 22.16 -42.27 -16.93
CA THR A 267 21.83 -42.00 -15.52
C THR A 267 20.65 -42.84 -15.02
N PRO A 268 20.49 -42.97 -13.69
CA PRO A 268 19.30 -43.58 -13.07
C PRO A 268 18.02 -42.73 -13.23
N VAL A 269 18.07 -41.59 -13.94
CA VAL A 269 16.89 -40.80 -14.27
C VAL A 269 15.98 -41.56 -15.23
N ILE A 270 16.57 -42.33 -16.16
CA ILE A 270 15.82 -43.30 -16.98
C ILE A 270 15.54 -44.53 -16.13
N ALA A 271 14.27 -44.83 -15.92
CA ALA A 271 13.88 -45.93 -15.05
C ALA A 271 14.30 -47.29 -15.64
N HIS A 272 14.45 -48.28 -14.76
CA HIS A 272 14.88 -49.61 -15.16
C HIS A 272 13.87 -50.26 -16.14
N LYS A 273 14.34 -50.65 -17.34
CA LYS A 273 13.59 -51.15 -18.53
C LYS A 273 12.96 -50.07 -19.41
N GLU A 274 13.10 -48.80 -19.07
CA GLU A 274 12.75 -47.71 -19.96
C GLU A 274 13.98 -47.31 -20.79
N HIS A 275 13.72 -46.68 -21.93
CA HIS A 275 14.76 -46.14 -22.80
C HIS A 275 14.72 -44.62 -22.89
N LYS A 276 13.67 -43.98 -22.37
CA LYS A 276 13.44 -42.54 -22.42
C LYS A 276 13.00 -42.03 -21.07
N ALA A 277 13.36 -40.80 -20.74
CA ALA A 277 12.78 -40.04 -19.63
C ALA A 277 12.50 -38.60 -20.08
N TYR A 278 11.48 -38.00 -19.48
CA TYR A 278 11.01 -36.66 -19.79
C TYR A 278 11.08 -35.78 -18.54
N GLY A 279 11.23 -34.49 -18.75
CA GLY A 279 11.19 -33.49 -17.69
C GLY A 279 11.08 -32.09 -18.30
N TRP A 280 10.82 -31.12 -17.45
CA TRP A 280 10.76 -29.72 -17.85
C TRP A 280 11.22 -28.82 -16.72
N PHE A 281 11.55 -27.58 -17.07
CA PHE A 281 11.84 -26.48 -16.16
C PHE A 281 11.46 -25.19 -16.89
N GLN A 282 10.86 -24.23 -16.19
CA GLN A 282 10.33 -23.01 -16.81
C GLN A 282 9.47 -23.34 -18.05
N GLN A 283 9.79 -22.71 -19.20
CA GLN A 283 9.18 -22.94 -20.51
C GLN A 283 9.98 -23.93 -21.39
N THR A 284 10.84 -24.75 -20.78
CA THR A 284 11.71 -25.69 -21.50
C THR A 284 11.36 -27.14 -21.15
N ASP A 285 11.00 -27.92 -22.16
CA ASP A 285 10.84 -29.37 -22.07
C ASP A 285 12.08 -30.07 -22.59
N PHE A 286 12.37 -31.24 -22.04
CA PHE A 286 13.40 -32.10 -22.60
C PHE A 286 13.04 -33.57 -22.51
N SER A 287 13.69 -34.35 -23.35
CA SER A 287 13.73 -35.81 -23.24
C SER A 287 15.15 -36.31 -23.40
N ILE A 288 15.50 -37.31 -22.59
CA ILE A 288 16.76 -38.05 -22.68
C ILE A 288 16.46 -39.45 -23.17
N CYS A 289 17.24 -39.95 -24.12
CA CYS A 289 16.99 -41.22 -24.79
C CYS A 289 18.27 -42.04 -24.87
N GLN A 290 18.26 -43.25 -24.29
CA GLN A 290 19.31 -44.25 -24.46
C GLN A 290 19.18 -44.94 -25.81
N ARG A 291 20.30 -45.34 -26.38
CA ARG A 291 20.35 -46.06 -27.63
C ARG A 291 19.56 -47.37 -27.54
N HIS A 292 18.53 -47.51 -28.36
CA HIS A 292 17.66 -48.69 -28.42
C HIS A 292 17.05 -48.85 -29.82
N VAL A 293 16.36 -49.96 -30.02
CA VAL A 293 15.47 -50.13 -31.18
C VAL A 293 14.06 -49.92 -30.66
N ASP A 294 13.34 -48.96 -31.21
CA ASP A 294 11.97 -48.67 -30.79
C ASP A 294 10.98 -49.73 -31.33
N GLU A 295 9.70 -49.58 -30.96
CA GLU A 295 8.65 -50.56 -31.28
C GLU A 295 8.40 -50.69 -32.80
N ASP A 296 8.75 -49.65 -33.56
CA ASP A 296 8.63 -49.59 -35.03
C ASP A 296 9.85 -50.22 -35.74
N GLY A 297 10.89 -50.60 -34.99
CA GLY A 297 12.11 -51.18 -35.51
C GLY A 297 13.17 -50.16 -35.91
N ASP A 298 12.96 -48.87 -35.60
CA ASP A 298 13.89 -47.80 -35.91
C ASP A 298 15.01 -47.74 -34.86
N GLN A 299 16.23 -47.50 -35.33
CA GLN A 299 17.37 -47.32 -34.45
C GLN A 299 17.35 -45.90 -33.88
N ARG A 300 17.33 -45.79 -32.57
CA ARG A 300 17.49 -44.54 -31.82
C ARG A 300 18.89 -44.52 -31.23
N ASP A 301 19.68 -43.48 -31.52
CA ASP A 301 20.98 -43.24 -30.89
C ASP A 301 20.83 -42.61 -29.50
N ASP A 302 21.93 -42.52 -28.75
CA ASP A 302 21.95 -41.79 -27.48
C ASP A 302 21.74 -40.30 -27.77
N ASN A 303 20.63 -39.73 -27.31
CA ASN A 303 20.28 -38.34 -27.62
C ASN A 303 19.57 -37.61 -26.48
N VAL A 304 19.66 -36.29 -26.54
CA VAL A 304 18.90 -35.34 -25.74
C VAL A 304 18.15 -34.43 -26.70
N PHE A 305 16.83 -34.37 -26.57
CA PHE A 305 15.98 -33.43 -27.29
C PHE A 305 15.48 -32.38 -26.31
N ILE A 306 15.57 -31.11 -26.69
CA ILE A 306 15.18 -29.98 -25.84
C ILE A 306 14.30 -29.04 -26.67
N THR A 307 13.17 -28.63 -26.11
CA THR A 307 12.24 -27.67 -26.71
C THR A 307 12.11 -26.49 -25.76
N VAL A 308 12.56 -25.31 -26.20
CA VAL A 308 12.18 -24.03 -25.59
C VAL A 308 10.89 -23.62 -26.28
N TRP A 309 9.78 -23.60 -25.53
CA TRP A 309 8.44 -23.59 -26.07
C TRP A 309 8.24 -22.63 -27.23
N LYS A 310 7.81 -23.18 -28.37
CA LYS A 310 7.53 -22.46 -29.63
C LYS A 310 8.56 -21.39 -29.99
N THR A 311 9.83 -21.60 -29.60
CA THR A 311 10.95 -20.69 -29.86
C THR A 311 12.07 -21.46 -30.54
N TRP A 312 12.55 -22.54 -29.90
CA TRP A 312 13.66 -23.36 -30.39
C TRP A 312 13.44 -24.83 -30.08
N ASP A 313 13.76 -25.70 -31.03
CA ASP A 313 14.05 -27.11 -30.75
C ASP A 313 15.52 -27.41 -30.99
N PHE A 314 16.11 -28.20 -30.10
CA PHE A 314 17.48 -28.67 -30.16
C PHE A 314 17.52 -30.20 -30.10
N TYR A 315 18.32 -30.81 -30.96
CA TYR A 315 18.56 -32.25 -30.97
C TYR A 315 20.05 -32.52 -30.88
N LEU A 316 20.47 -33.08 -29.74
CA LEU A 316 21.85 -33.40 -29.42
C LEU A 316 22.03 -34.93 -29.43
N SER A 317 22.69 -35.48 -30.44
CA SER A 317 22.84 -36.93 -30.63
C SER A 317 24.29 -37.37 -30.66
N VAL A 318 24.58 -38.57 -30.12
CA VAL A 318 25.88 -39.24 -30.22
C VAL A 318 25.76 -40.44 -31.15
N GLU A 319 26.10 -40.21 -32.42
CA GLU A 319 26.03 -41.23 -33.47
C GLU A 319 27.29 -42.09 -33.50
N GLN A 320 27.14 -43.38 -33.75
CA GLN A 320 28.25 -44.31 -33.91
C GLN A 320 28.70 -44.37 -35.38
N THR A 321 29.60 -43.47 -35.79
CA THR A 321 30.08 -43.44 -37.17
C THR A 321 31.24 -44.42 -37.39
N PRO A 322 31.32 -45.14 -38.53
CA PRO A 322 32.43 -46.05 -38.80
C PRO A 322 33.76 -45.29 -38.87
N ALA A 323 34.78 -45.73 -38.13
CA ALA A 323 36.08 -45.06 -38.12
C ALA A 323 36.68 -44.98 -39.55
N PRO A 324 37.30 -43.85 -39.94
CA PRO A 324 37.91 -43.70 -41.26
C PRO A 324 39.05 -44.71 -41.42
N GLN A 325 38.83 -45.73 -42.27
CA GLN A 325 39.80 -46.80 -42.53
C GLN A 325 40.32 -46.72 -43.97
N GLY A 326 41.62 -46.99 -44.13
CA GLY A 326 42.21 -47.22 -45.45
C GLY A 326 41.60 -48.45 -46.15
N LEU A 327 41.60 -48.46 -47.49
CA LEU A 327 40.98 -49.50 -48.33
C LEU A 327 41.34 -50.94 -47.92
N LEU A 328 42.58 -51.19 -47.45
CA LEU A 328 43.05 -52.50 -47.00
C LEU A 328 42.40 -52.98 -45.68
N GLN A 329 42.10 -52.08 -44.75
CA GLN A 329 41.45 -52.42 -43.47
C GLN A 329 39.96 -52.71 -43.65
N ARG A 330 39.29 -51.97 -44.55
CA ARG A 330 37.88 -52.24 -44.93
C ARG A 330 37.73 -53.64 -45.54
N LEU A 331 38.61 -54.03 -46.48
CA LEU A 331 38.60 -55.37 -47.07
C LEU A 331 38.89 -56.48 -46.05
N ALA A 332 39.79 -56.24 -45.08
CA ALA A 332 40.09 -57.20 -44.03
C ALA A 332 38.91 -57.41 -43.05
N ALA A 333 38.15 -56.35 -42.71
CA ALA A 333 36.97 -56.45 -41.85
C ALA A 333 35.84 -57.26 -42.50
N THR A 334 35.60 -57.07 -43.81
CA THR A 334 34.56 -57.79 -44.58
C THR A 334 34.89 -59.28 -44.74
N VAL A 335 36.16 -59.64 -44.93
CA VAL A 335 36.58 -61.05 -45.10
C VAL A 335 36.60 -61.81 -43.76
N LEU A 336 36.89 -61.13 -42.64
CA LEU A 336 36.99 -61.75 -41.30
C LEU A 336 35.69 -61.69 -40.48
N ARG A 337 34.58 -61.14 -41.00
CA ARG A 337 33.33 -60.87 -40.25
C ARG A 337 33.60 -60.17 -38.90
N ARG A 338 34.55 -59.23 -38.88
CA ARG A 338 34.84 -58.43 -37.67
C ARG A 338 33.97 -57.17 -37.69
N SER A 339 33.39 -56.82 -36.54
CA SER A 339 32.65 -55.58 -36.35
C SER A 339 33.54 -54.39 -36.73
N VAL A 340 33.04 -53.51 -37.59
CA VAL A 340 33.75 -52.27 -37.94
C VAL A 340 33.82 -51.42 -36.67
N PRO A 341 35.00 -51.00 -36.20
CA PRO A 341 35.10 -50.09 -35.06
C PRO A 341 34.41 -48.78 -35.41
N THR A 342 33.45 -48.38 -34.59
CA THR A 342 32.78 -47.07 -34.66
C THR A 342 33.45 -46.09 -33.72
N THR A 343 33.34 -44.80 -34.04
CA THR A 343 33.74 -43.68 -33.20
C THR A 343 32.49 -42.85 -32.89
N PRO A 344 32.25 -42.51 -31.62
CA PRO A 344 31.13 -41.64 -31.28
C PRO A 344 31.37 -40.23 -31.85
N GLN A 345 30.37 -39.70 -32.53
CA GLN A 345 30.39 -38.36 -33.11
C GLN A 345 29.18 -37.58 -32.62
N LEU A 346 29.41 -36.34 -32.19
CA LEU A 346 28.33 -35.44 -31.77
C LEU A 346 27.68 -34.80 -33.01
N THR A 347 26.36 -34.93 -33.08
CA THR A 347 25.50 -34.24 -34.05
C THR A 347 24.62 -33.26 -33.27
N LEU A 348 24.66 -31.97 -33.65
CA LEU A 348 23.82 -30.93 -33.09
C LEU A 348 22.93 -30.36 -34.19
N LEU A 349 21.62 -30.48 -34.00
CA LEU A 349 20.62 -29.89 -34.89
C LEU A 349 19.75 -28.90 -34.10
N TYR A 350 19.27 -27.87 -34.79
CA TYR A 350 18.29 -26.93 -34.25
C TYR A 350 17.24 -26.58 -35.30
N ARG A 351 16.08 -26.12 -34.84
CA ARG A 351 15.08 -25.42 -35.68
C ARG A 351 14.43 -24.30 -34.88
N ARG A 352 14.12 -23.21 -35.58
CA ARG A 352 13.43 -22.03 -35.04
C ARG A 352 11.94 -22.14 -35.29
N TYR A 353 11.14 -21.57 -34.41
CA TYR A 353 9.72 -21.38 -34.65
C TYR A 353 9.42 -20.02 -35.30
N SER A 354 8.32 -19.96 -36.05
CA SER A 354 7.81 -18.72 -36.63
C SER A 354 6.28 -18.78 -36.63
N HIS A 355 5.64 -17.82 -35.95
CA HIS A 355 4.18 -17.80 -35.76
C HIS A 355 3.62 -19.13 -35.17
N GLY A 356 4.35 -19.74 -34.22
CA GLY A 356 3.92 -20.98 -33.56
C GLY A 356 4.21 -22.27 -34.35
N GLU A 357 4.71 -22.18 -35.58
CA GLU A 357 5.07 -23.34 -36.40
C GLU A 357 6.58 -23.59 -36.40
N ALA A 358 6.97 -24.87 -36.34
CA ALA A 358 8.37 -25.28 -36.34
C ALA A 358 8.97 -25.20 -37.77
N GLY A 359 10.12 -24.54 -37.91
CA GLY A 359 10.88 -24.50 -39.16
C GLY A 359 11.65 -25.79 -39.48
N GLU A 360 12.49 -25.71 -40.51
CA GLU A 360 13.34 -26.83 -40.95
C GLU A 360 14.54 -27.06 -40.01
N TRP A 361 14.93 -28.32 -39.85
CA TRP A 361 16.11 -28.71 -39.08
C TRP A 361 17.40 -28.28 -39.78
N GLN A 362 18.29 -27.65 -39.02
CA GLN A 362 19.58 -27.16 -39.49
C GLN A 362 20.70 -27.63 -38.55
N ALA A 363 21.93 -27.75 -39.09
CA ALA A 363 23.09 -28.08 -38.27
C ALA A 363 23.49 -26.87 -37.41
N LEU A 364 23.73 -27.10 -36.12
CA LEU A 364 24.16 -26.08 -35.17
C LEU A 364 25.67 -26.17 -34.92
N ALA A 365 26.38 -25.07 -35.16
CA ALA A 365 27.78 -24.87 -34.79
C ALA A 365 28.00 -23.47 -34.21
N GLU A 366 29.07 -23.30 -33.43
CA GLU A 366 29.39 -22.09 -32.65
C GLU A 366 29.32 -20.77 -33.44
N ASP A 367 29.65 -20.78 -34.73
CA ASP A 367 29.66 -19.58 -35.59
C ASP A 367 28.48 -19.48 -36.57
N THR A 368 27.51 -20.41 -36.51
CA THR A 368 26.43 -20.48 -37.53
C THR A 368 25.21 -19.61 -37.21
N ASP A 369 24.78 -19.60 -35.95
CA ASP A 369 23.70 -18.75 -35.43
C ASP A 369 23.99 -18.49 -33.94
N PRO A 370 24.51 -17.29 -33.58
CA PRO A 370 24.90 -16.98 -32.21
C PRO A 370 23.75 -17.06 -31.20
N ASP A 371 22.54 -16.66 -31.61
CA ASP A 371 21.36 -16.66 -30.75
C ASP A 371 20.91 -18.09 -30.46
N ALA A 372 20.84 -18.93 -31.50
CA ALA A 372 20.52 -20.34 -31.36
C ALA A 372 21.58 -21.09 -30.55
N TRP A 373 22.86 -20.74 -30.72
CA TRP A 373 23.96 -21.33 -29.96
C TRP A 373 23.87 -20.99 -28.47
N GLN A 374 23.62 -19.72 -28.13
CA GLN A 374 23.45 -19.27 -26.74
C GLN A 374 22.21 -19.88 -26.09
N ALA A 375 21.09 -19.94 -26.82
CA ALA A 375 19.87 -20.60 -26.36
C ALA A 375 20.09 -22.10 -26.11
N CYS A 376 20.80 -22.79 -27.02
CA CYS A 376 21.15 -24.20 -26.86
C CYS A 376 22.04 -24.44 -25.63
N GLN A 377 23.05 -23.60 -25.41
CA GLN A 377 23.91 -23.70 -24.22
C GLN A 377 23.13 -23.51 -22.92
N THR A 378 22.19 -22.56 -22.89
CA THR A 378 21.35 -22.29 -21.71
C THR A 378 20.38 -23.44 -21.45
N ALA A 379 19.70 -23.92 -22.50
CA ALA A 379 18.83 -25.08 -22.43
C ALA A 379 19.59 -26.34 -21.96
N TRP A 380 20.80 -26.58 -22.47
CA TRP A 380 21.66 -27.67 -22.04
C TRP A 380 22.07 -27.57 -20.56
N ARG A 381 22.40 -26.36 -20.07
CA ARG A 381 22.70 -26.14 -18.65
C ARG A 381 21.50 -26.48 -17.75
N GLY A 382 20.28 -26.15 -18.17
CA GLY A 382 19.08 -26.52 -17.43
C GLY A 382 18.84 -28.03 -17.39
N VAL A 383 19.08 -28.75 -18.50
CA VAL A 383 19.06 -30.23 -18.50
C VAL A 383 20.12 -30.79 -17.55
N LEU A 384 21.34 -30.26 -17.57
CA LEU A 384 22.40 -30.69 -16.64
C LEU A 384 22.00 -30.46 -15.18
N ASP A 385 21.44 -29.29 -14.87
CA ASP A 385 20.97 -28.95 -13.53
C ASP A 385 19.89 -29.92 -13.04
N TYR A 386 18.82 -30.11 -13.84
CA TYR A 386 17.75 -31.06 -13.54
C TYR A 386 18.29 -32.47 -13.29
N VAL A 387 19.16 -32.98 -14.19
CA VAL A 387 19.70 -34.34 -14.08
C VAL A 387 20.64 -34.47 -12.89
N ARG A 388 21.46 -33.45 -12.58
CA ARG A 388 22.33 -33.44 -11.40
C ARG A 388 21.53 -33.50 -10.10
N LYS A 389 20.43 -32.74 -10.01
CA LYS A 389 19.48 -32.80 -8.89
C LYS A 389 18.83 -34.18 -8.81
N ALA A 390 18.34 -34.73 -9.91
CA ALA A 390 17.69 -36.04 -9.93
C ALA A 390 18.65 -37.19 -9.54
N VAL A 391 19.89 -37.19 -10.03
CA VAL A 391 20.93 -38.16 -9.66
C VAL A 391 21.35 -37.97 -8.20
N GLY A 392 21.46 -36.73 -7.73
CA GLY A 392 21.73 -36.42 -6.32
C GLY A 392 20.65 -36.96 -5.39
N GLN A 393 19.37 -36.72 -5.72
CA GLN A 393 18.22 -37.31 -5.02
C GLN A 393 18.30 -38.84 -5.03
N HIS A 394 18.54 -39.48 -6.17
CA HIS A 394 18.68 -40.94 -6.24
C HIS A 394 19.82 -41.47 -5.34
N ARG A 395 21.01 -40.84 -5.38
CA ARG A 395 22.16 -41.22 -4.52
C ARG A 395 21.83 -41.07 -3.03
N ALA A 396 21.02 -40.06 -2.67
CA ALA A 396 20.53 -39.81 -1.32
C ALA A 396 19.25 -40.60 -0.95
N ARG A 397 18.75 -41.49 -1.84
CA ARG A 397 17.52 -42.29 -1.66
C ARG A 397 16.20 -41.47 -1.63
N TYR A 398 16.16 -40.39 -2.40
CA TYR A 398 15.00 -39.52 -2.64
C TYR A 398 14.40 -38.86 -1.39
N PRO A 399 15.18 -38.09 -0.61
CA PRO A 399 14.68 -37.42 0.60
C PRO A 399 13.48 -36.49 0.34
N LEU A 400 13.47 -35.72 -0.76
CA LEU A 400 12.35 -34.83 -1.10
C LEU A 400 11.07 -35.60 -1.40
N HIS A 401 11.16 -36.67 -2.19
CA HIS A 401 9.99 -37.52 -2.47
C HIS A 401 9.47 -38.20 -1.20
N GLN A 402 10.36 -38.64 -0.29
CA GLN A 402 9.93 -39.19 0.99
C GLN A 402 9.14 -38.16 1.80
N ARG A 403 9.65 -36.91 1.89
CA ARG A 403 8.93 -35.80 2.53
C ARG A 403 7.57 -35.55 1.87
N LEU A 404 7.50 -35.53 0.53
CA LEU A 404 6.24 -35.38 -0.21
C LEU A 404 5.18 -36.39 0.21
N VAL A 405 5.50 -37.69 0.17
CA VAL A 405 4.53 -38.75 0.49
C VAL A 405 4.19 -38.83 1.98
N THR A 406 5.05 -38.31 2.87
CA THR A 406 4.73 -38.21 4.30
C THR A 406 3.90 -36.98 4.66
N THR A 407 4.05 -35.89 3.91
CA THR A 407 3.30 -34.65 4.14
C THR A 407 1.92 -34.72 3.50
N LEU A 408 1.85 -35.15 2.24
CA LEU A 408 0.63 -35.21 1.43
C LEU A 408 0.04 -36.62 1.45
N THR A 409 -0.47 -37.02 2.62
CA THR A 409 -1.23 -38.26 2.78
C THR A 409 -2.68 -38.06 2.34
N ALA A 410 -3.39 -39.14 2.01
CA ALA A 410 -4.81 -39.08 1.67
C ALA A 410 -5.64 -38.43 2.79
N GLU A 411 -5.34 -38.74 4.06
CA GLU A 411 -6.00 -38.15 5.23
C GLU A 411 -5.77 -36.64 5.33
N HIS A 412 -4.55 -36.17 5.11
CA HIS A 412 -4.23 -34.74 5.15
C HIS A 412 -4.95 -33.97 4.05
N ILE A 413 -4.93 -34.49 2.82
CA ILE A 413 -5.59 -33.87 1.67
C ILE A 413 -7.11 -33.88 1.87
N GLU A 414 -7.69 -34.98 2.36
CA GLU A 414 -9.11 -35.06 2.70
C GLU A 414 -9.50 -34.01 3.74
N ARG A 415 -8.76 -33.92 4.85
CA ARG A 415 -9.03 -32.94 5.90
C ARG A 415 -8.93 -31.50 5.38
N PHE A 416 -7.96 -31.21 4.53
CA PHE A 416 -7.78 -29.87 3.96
C PHE A 416 -8.89 -29.54 2.96
N THR A 417 -9.18 -30.43 2.02
CA THR A 417 -10.22 -30.25 0.99
C THR A 417 -11.65 -30.39 1.53
N SER A 418 -11.83 -30.73 2.82
CA SER A 418 -13.15 -30.74 3.49
C SER A 418 -13.46 -29.43 4.23
N LEU A 419 -12.59 -28.42 4.15
CA LEU A 419 -12.86 -27.10 4.74
C LEU A 419 -14.01 -26.40 3.99
N PRO A 420 -14.80 -25.53 4.67
CA PRO A 420 -15.98 -24.87 4.08
C PRO A 420 -15.72 -24.13 2.76
N VAL A 421 -14.51 -23.60 2.56
CA VAL A 421 -14.13 -22.95 1.30
C VAL A 421 -14.26 -23.88 0.08
N PHE A 422 -14.01 -25.18 0.25
CA PHE A 422 -14.09 -26.19 -0.81
C PHE A 422 -15.44 -26.93 -0.87
N THR A 423 -16.29 -26.79 0.15
CA THR A 423 -17.59 -27.49 0.21
C THR A 423 -18.77 -26.55 0.00
N ASP A 424 -18.63 -25.28 0.35
CA ASP A 424 -19.72 -24.31 0.36
C ASP A 424 -19.53 -23.23 -0.71
N GLN A 425 -18.29 -22.75 -0.90
CA GLN A 425 -17.98 -21.68 -1.87
C GLN A 425 -17.56 -22.27 -3.22
N TYR A 426 -16.39 -22.92 -3.27
CA TYR A 426 -15.80 -23.51 -4.48
C TYR A 426 -16.02 -25.02 -4.49
N ASN A 427 -17.26 -25.43 -4.77
CA ASN A 427 -17.72 -26.81 -4.59
C ASN A 427 -18.15 -27.53 -5.87
N ASP A 428 -17.96 -26.92 -7.04
CA ASP A 428 -18.26 -27.53 -8.33
C ASP A 428 -17.06 -27.43 -9.26
N TRP A 429 -16.39 -28.56 -9.46
CA TRP A 429 -15.16 -28.67 -10.25
C TRP A 429 -15.35 -28.32 -11.74
N TRP A 430 -16.58 -28.41 -12.26
CA TRP A 430 -16.88 -28.19 -13.67
C TRP A 430 -17.52 -26.84 -13.95
N ASP A 431 -17.76 -26.03 -12.91
CA ASP A 431 -18.24 -24.65 -13.00
C ASP A 431 -17.05 -23.69 -12.85
N SER A 432 -16.81 -22.85 -13.84
CA SER A 432 -15.67 -21.91 -13.84
C SER A 432 -15.67 -20.93 -12.67
N ASP A 433 -16.85 -20.60 -12.13
CA ASP A 433 -16.98 -19.63 -11.04
C ASP A 433 -16.86 -20.31 -9.67
N ARG A 434 -16.87 -21.65 -9.63
CA ARG A 434 -16.94 -22.45 -8.40
C ARG A 434 -15.94 -23.59 -8.32
N ASN A 435 -15.00 -23.67 -9.26
CA ASN A 435 -13.99 -24.74 -9.30
C ASN A 435 -12.71 -24.42 -8.51
N GLY A 436 -12.49 -23.16 -8.15
CA GLY A 436 -11.32 -22.72 -7.41
C GLY A 436 -11.15 -21.20 -7.36
N TRP A 437 -10.04 -20.74 -6.79
CA TRP A 437 -9.69 -19.32 -6.71
C TRP A 437 -8.17 -19.13 -6.73
N TRP A 438 -7.72 -17.89 -6.92
CA TRP A 438 -6.31 -17.51 -6.79
C TRP A 438 -5.97 -17.12 -5.34
N GLU A 439 -5.06 -17.86 -4.72
CA GLU A 439 -4.46 -17.55 -3.42
C GLU A 439 -3.03 -17.03 -3.66
N GLY A 440 -2.86 -15.71 -3.68
CA GLY A 440 -1.65 -15.11 -4.25
C GLY A 440 -1.52 -15.50 -5.73
N ASP A 441 -0.37 -16.02 -6.12
CA ASP A 441 -0.09 -16.43 -7.51
C ASP A 441 -0.40 -17.91 -7.75
N ILE A 442 -1.13 -18.55 -6.83
CA ILE A 442 -1.44 -19.97 -6.89
C ILE A 442 -2.94 -20.15 -7.00
N TRP A 443 -3.39 -20.67 -8.15
CA TRP A 443 -4.76 -21.11 -8.32
C TRP A 443 -4.98 -22.42 -7.56
N VAL A 444 -6.03 -22.48 -6.74
CA VAL A 444 -6.36 -23.61 -5.86
C VAL A 444 -7.76 -24.08 -6.15
N GLY A 445 -7.91 -25.36 -6.46
CA GLY A 445 -9.22 -26.00 -6.65
C GLY A 445 -9.24 -27.41 -6.11
N ALA A 446 -10.39 -27.84 -5.56
CA ALA A 446 -10.56 -29.19 -5.03
C ALA A 446 -11.82 -29.86 -5.58
N ARG A 447 -11.72 -31.14 -5.94
CA ARG A 447 -12.84 -31.97 -6.37
C ARG A 447 -13.25 -32.88 -5.23
N GLN A 448 -14.54 -32.88 -4.88
CA GLN A 448 -15.11 -33.88 -3.99
C GLN A 448 -15.47 -35.17 -4.74
N PRO A 449 -15.46 -36.34 -4.08
CA PRO A 449 -15.95 -37.58 -4.67
C PRO A 449 -17.40 -37.44 -5.18
N CYS A 450 -17.63 -37.73 -6.46
CA CYS A 450 -18.94 -37.58 -7.08
C CYS A 450 -19.12 -38.47 -8.32
N MET A 451 -20.34 -38.50 -8.86
CA MET A 451 -20.66 -39.06 -10.17
C MET A 451 -20.82 -37.91 -11.16
N HIS A 452 -20.05 -37.91 -12.25
CA HIS A 452 -20.17 -36.93 -13.33
C HIS A 452 -20.22 -37.66 -14.68
N ASP A 453 -21.21 -37.35 -15.51
CA ASP A 453 -21.49 -38.04 -16.77
C ASP A 453 -21.55 -39.58 -16.69
N GLY A 454 -21.99 -40.10 -15.53
CA GLY A 454 -22.13 -41.53 -15.30
C GLY A 454 -20.83 -42.25 -14.90
N GLU A 455 -19.72 -41.53 -14.77
CA GLU A 455 -18.45 -42.04 -14.29
C GLU A 455 -18.16 -41.59 -12.85
N PRO A 456 -17.61 -42.48 -12.00
CA PRO A 456 -17.20 -42.11 -10.65
C PRO A 456 -15.87 -41.35 -10.68
N TRP A 457 -15.85 -40.18 -10.06
CA TRP A 457 -14.65 -39.36 -9.90
C TRP A 457 -14.25 -39.29 -8.42
N GLY A 458 -13.00 -39.64 -8.14
CA GLY A 458 -12.41 -39.54 -6.81
C GLY A 458 -12.01 -38.12 -6.43
N ARG A 459 -11.57 -37.94 -5.18
CA ARG A 459 -11.11 -36.66 -4.66
C ARG A 459 -9.83 -36.20 -5.37
N ALA A 460 -9.74 -34.91 -5.65
CA ALA A 460 -8.55 -34.30 -6.25
C ALA A 460 -8.27 -32.91 -5.67
N LEU A 461 -7.00 -32.51 -5.64
CA LEU A 461 -6.54 -31.14 -5.36
C LEU A 461 -5.68 -30.69 -6.54
N LYS A 462 -6.01 -29.56 -7.16
CA LYS A 462 -5.21 -28.93 -8.22
C LYS A 462 -4.63 -27.62 -7.69
N LEU A 463 -3.34 -27.44 -7.94
CA LEU A 463 -2.59 -26.20 -7.72
C LEU A 463 -2.03 -25.76 -9.07
N SER A 464 -2.39 -24.57 -9.54
CA SER A 464 -1.94 -24.01 -10.82
C SER A 464 -1.24 -22.68 -10.61
N TRP A 465 -0.36 -22.29 -11.52
CA TRP A 465 0.27 -20.97 -11.51
C TRP A 465 0.64 -20.56 -12.93
N HIS A 466 0.76 -19.26 -13.16
CA HIS A 466 1.26 -18.71 -14.42
C HIS A 466 2.74 -19.07 -14.57
N ASN A 467 3.12 -19.67 -15.70
CA ASN A 467 4.48 -20.11 -15.99
C ASN A 467 4.85 -19.58 -17.38
N GLY A 468 5.64 -18.50 -17.42
CA GLY A 468 6.03 -17.81 -18.66
C GLY A 468 4.86 -17.24 -19.45
N ASP A 469 5.09 -16.86 -20.70
CA ASP A 469 4.08 -16.25 -21.56
C ASP A 469 3.50 -17.23 -22.59
N ASP A 470 2.28 -16.96 -23.04
CA ASP A 470 1.68 -17.64 -24.19
C ASP A 470 2.46 -17.34 -25.48
N ALA A 471 2.74 -18.38 -26.26
CA ALA A 471 3.42 -18.22 -27.54
C ALA A 471 2.41 -18.07 -28.69
N PRO A 472 2.80 -17.52 -29.85
CA PRO A 472 1.91 -17.36 -30.99
C PRO A 472 1.15 -18.66 -31.35
N GLY A 473 -0.17 -18.55 -31.45
CA GLY A 473 -1.07 -19.67 -31.76
C GLY A 473 -1.41 -20.59 -30.58
N ASP A 474 -1.06 -20.23 -29.35
CA ASP A 474 -1.64 -20.84 -28.14
C ASP A 474 -3.07 -20.33 -27.92
N GLU A 475 -3.89 -21.14 -27.24
CA GLU A 475 -5.15 -20.67 -26.67
C GLU A 475 -4.86 -19.70 -25.51
N GLU A 476 -5.82 -18.83 -25.19
CA GLU A 476 -5.71 -17.93 -24.04
C GLU A 476 -5.53 -18.74 -22.74
N ASP A 477 -4.66 -18.26 -21.85
CA ASP A 477 -4.31 -18.88 -20.56
C ASP A 477 -3.59 -20.22 -20.67
N ASN A 478 -2.94 -20.53 -21.80
CA ASN A 478 -2.26 -21.82 -21.93
C ASN A 478 -0.97 -21.91 -21.09
N ALA A 479 -0.31 -20.79 -20.83
CA ALA A 479 0.90 -20.62 -20.02
C ALA A 479 0.66 -20.83 -18.51
N HIS A 480 -0.14 -21.83 -18.16
CA HIS A 480 -0.40 -22.23 -16.78
C HIS A 480 0.11 -23.64 -16.54
N SER A 481 1.10 -23.76 -15.65
CA SER A 481 1.50 -25.05 -15.11
C SER A 481 0.50 -25.51 -14.05
N ALA A 482 0.45 -26.83 -13.83
CA ALA A 482 -0.39 -27.40 -12.80
C ALA A 482 0.23 -28.62 -12.13
N TYR A 483 0.06 -28.71 -10.81
CA TYR A 483 0.13 -29.95 -10.04
C TYR A 483 -1.29 -30.43 -9.73
N GLN A 484 -1.53 -31.72 -9.93
CA GLN A 484 -2.79 -32.34 -9.50
C GLN A 484 -2.49 -33.58 -8.68
N ILE A 485 -3.08 -33.60 -7.49
CA ILE A 485 -2.99 -34.67 -6.51
C ILE A 485 -4.32 -35.41 -6.53
N ASN A 486 -4.33 -36.65 -7.01
CA ASN A 486 -5.51 -37.50 -7.06
C ASN A 486 -5.48 -38.50 -5.90
N ILE A 487 -6.62 -38.73 -5.26
CA ILE A 487 -6.79 -39.80 -4.29
C ILE A 487 -7.60 -40.91 -4.96
N ASP A 488 -6.95 -42.04 -5.20
CA ASP A 488 -7.61 -43.28 -5.57
C ASP A 488 -8.04 -44.00 -4.29
N GLU A 489 -9.34 -43.99 -4.03
CA GLU A 489 -9.98 -44.74 -2.95
C GLU A 489 -9.96 -46.24 -3.31
N ALA A 490 -8.81 -46.88 -3.11
CA ALA A 490 -8.61 -48.29 -3.41
C ALA A 490 -9.73 -49.15 -2.79
N ARG A 491 -10.41 -49.96 -3.62
CA ARG A 491 -11.51 -50.84 -3.19
C ARG A 491 -11.10 -51.85 -2.11
N GLU A 492 -9.82 -52.22 -2.05
CA GLU A 492 -9.18 -53.00 -0.98
C GLU A 492 -7.75 -52.48 -0.76
N GLY A 493 -7.49 -51.82 0.37
CA GLY A 493 -6.16 -51.27 0.74
C GLY A 493 -6.23 -49.81 1.24
N PRO A 494 -5.12 -49.23 1.72
CA PRO A 494 -5.07 -47.79 2.02
C PRO A 494 -5.21 -46.98 0.73
N ALA A 495 -5.89 -45.83 0.82
CA ALA A 495 -6.04 -44.91 -0.32
C ALA A 495 -4.68 -44.52 -0.90
N VAL A 496 -4.58 -44.51 -2.22
CA VAL A 496 -3.33 -44.22 -2.94
C VAL A 496 -3.37 -42.78 -3.41
N VAL A 497 -2.30 -42.03 -3.13
CA VAL A 497 -2.14 -40.66 -3.61
C VAL A 497 -1.26 -40.69 -4.86
N GLU A 498 -1.80 -40.15 -5.95
CA GLU A 498 -1.08 -39.99 -7.22
C GLU A 498 -0.77 -38.51 -7.46
N PHE A 499 0.50 -38.22 -7.73
CA PHE A 499 0.99 -36.88 -8.03
C PHE A 499 1.21 -36.76 -9.54
N THR A 500 0.54 -35.80 -10.17
CA THR A 500 0.68 -35.51 -11.59
C THR A 500 1.02 -34.04 -11.80
N TYR A 501 1.65 -33.75 -12.93
CA TYR A 501 2.09 -32.41 -13.29
C TYR A 501 1.99 -32.17 -14.81
N ALA A 502 1.85 -30.91 -15.18
CA ALA A 502 1.85 -30.44 -16.57
C ALA A 502 2.53 -29.07 -16.62
N GLN A 503 3.29 -28.82 -17.69
CA GLN A 503 3.93 -27.52 -17.93
C GLN A 503 2.89 -26.49 -18.43
N ARG A 504 1.88 -26.96 -19.18
CA ARG A 504 0.82 -26.12 -19.75
C ARG A 504 -0.56 -26.67 -19.49
N GLN A 505 -1.55 -25.80 -19.60
CA GLN A 505 -2.95 -26.16 -19.40
C GLN A 505 -3.45 -27.14 -20.49
N SER A 506 -2.95 -27.01 -21.73
CA SER A 506 -3.26 -27.92 -22.83
C SER A 506 -2.57 -29.30 -22.73
N ASP A 507 -1.54 -29.44 -21.91
CA ASP A 507 -0.74 -30.65 -21.87
C ASP A 507 -1.47 -31.80 -21.16
N SER A 508 -1.22 -33.01 -21.65
CA SER A 508 -1.59 -34.21 -20.91
C SER A 508 -0.78 -34.30 -19.62
N ARG A 509 -1.46 -34.42 -18.48
CA ARG A 509 -0.79 -34.56 -17.18
C ARG A 509 0.02 -35.86 -17.13
N ALA A 510 1.27 -35.75 -16.74
CA ALA A 510 2.17 -36.88 -16.55
C ALA A 510 2.36 -37.20 -15.06
N PRO A 511 2.76 -38.43 -14.68
CA PRO A 511 3.16 -38.73 -13.31
C PRO A 511 4.40 -37.94 -12.90
N LEU A 512 4.41 -37.37 -11.69
CA LEU A 512 5.55 -36.61 -11.15
C LEU A 512 6.74 -37.55 -10.86
N PRO A 513 7.90 -37.40 -11.54
CA PRO A 513 9.05 -38.27 -11.31
C PRO A 513 9.65 -38.09 -9.90
N ARG A 514 10.12 -39.18 -9.28
CA ARG A 514 10.71 -39.13 -7.92
C ARG A 514 11.98 -38.26 -7.82
N GLY A 515 12.67 -38.08 -8.94
CA GLY A 515 13.88 -37.28 -9.05
C GLY A 515 13.63 -35.82 -9.44
N ALA A 516 12.39 -35.41 -9.69
CA ALA A 516 12.02 -34.06 -10.08
C ALA A 516 12.09 -33.09 -8.89
N ALA A 517 13.31 -32.80 -8.42
CA ALA A 517 13.58 -32.12 -7.15
C ALA A 517 12.87 -30.76 -7.04
N ASP A 518 12.98 -29.92 -8.07
CA ASP A 518 12.34 -28.60 -8.12
C ASP A 518 10.81 -28.70 -8.04
N HIS A 519 10.19 -29.55 -8.85
CA HIS A 519 8.72 -29.74 -8.82
C HIS A 519 8.22 -30.25 -7.47
N ILE A 520 8.93 -31.20 -6.85
CA ILE A 520 8.56 -31.73 -5.54
C ILE A 520 8.68 -30.65 -4.46
N ALA A 521 9.75 -29.86 -4.49
CA ALA A 521 9.96 -28.74 -3.56
C ALA A 521 8.88 -27.66 -3.72
N ARG A 522 8.59 -27.26 -4.98
CA ARG A 522 7.52 -26.31 -5.30
C ARG A 522 6.16 -26.79 -4.82
N LEU A 523 5.81 -28.04 -5.08
CA LEU A 523 4.53 -28.62 -4.63
C LEU A 523 4.39 -28.61 -3.10
N LEU A 524 5.44 -28.97 -2.37
CA LEU A 524 5.47 -28.92 -0.91
C LEU A 524 5.29 -27.49 -0.39
N ARG A 525 5.95 -26.51 -1.03
CA ARG A 525 5.85 -25.09 -0.69
C ARG A 525 4.45 -24.55 -0.95
N PHE A 526 3.91 -24.77 -2.14
CA PHE A 526 2.57 -24.33 -2.52
C PHE A 526 1.51 -24.88 -1.55
N TYR A 527 1.54 -26.18 -1.28
CA TYR A 527 0.58 -26.78 -0.36
C TYR A 527 0.71 -26.19 1.05
N GLY A 528 1.94 -26.05 1.57
CA GLY A 528 2.16 -25.50 2.92
C GLY A 528 1.68 -24.06 3.07
N ALA A 529 1.98 -23.20 2.09
CA ALA A 529 1.57 -21.80 2.08
C ALA A 529 0.04 -21.65 2.00
N VAL A 530 -0.58 -22.37 1.07
CA VAL A 530 -2.04 -22.34 0.87
C VAL A 530 -2.76 -22.91 2.10
N GLU A 531 -2.32 -24.04 2.65
CA GLU A 531 -2.95 -24.65 3.83
C GLU A 531 -2.92 -23.71 5.04
N ALA A 532 -1.78 -23.06 5.31
CA ALA A 532 -1.63 -22.14 6.43
C ALA A 532 -2.61 -20.95 6.32
N ARG A 533 -2.71 -20.32 5.14
CA ARG A 533 -3.57 -19.17 4.91
C ARG A 533 -5.06 -19.51 4.99
N VAL A 534 -5.47 -20.60 4.34
CA VAL A 534 -6.87 -21.04 4.35
C VAL A 534 -7.32 -21.39 5.76
N ARG A 535 -6.47 -22.05 6.57
CA ARG A 535 -6.79 -22.35 7.97
C ARG A 535 -6.89 -21.09 8.82
N ALA A 536 -5.94 -20.16 8.70
CA ALA A 536 -5.98 -18.90 9.44
C ALA A 536 -7.25 -18.09 9.15
N LYS A 537 -7.65 -18.01 7.87
CA LYS A 537 -8.90 -17.34 7.46
C LYS A 537 -10.15 -18.04 8.02
N ALA A 538 -10.17 -19.37 8.00
CA ALA A 538 -11.28 -20.14 8.58
C ALA A 538 -11.39 -19.95 10.11
N GLU A 539 -10.25 -19.89 10.81
CA GLU A 539 -10.21 -19.64 12.26
C GLU A 539 -10.67 -18.21 12.61
N GLN A 540 -10.22 -17.21 11.85
CA GLN A 540 -10.68 -15.83 12.00
C GLN A 540 -12.20 -15.70 11.77
N GLU A 541 -12.72 -16.38 10.74
CA GLU A 541 -14.15 -16.38 10.46
C GLU A 541 -14.96 -17.03 11.58
N ALA A 542 -14.52 -18.19 12.06
CA ALA A 542 -15.15 -18.88 13.17
C ALA A 542 -15.12 -18.03 14.46
N ALA A 543 -14.01 -17.36 14.74
CA ALA A 543 -13.88 -16.44 15.87
C ALA A 543 -14.84 -15.25 15.75
N ARG A 544 -14.96 -14.66 14.55
CA ARG A 544 -15.90 -13.57 14.25
C ARG A 544 -17.36 -14.00 14.46
N GLN A 545 -17.73 -15.19 14.00
CA GLN A 545 -19.08 -15.72 14.18
C GLN A 545 -19.40 -16.04 15.65
N ALA A 546 -18.45 -16.66 16.36
CA ALA A 546 -18.61 -16.94 17.79
C ALA A 546 -18.77 -15.64 18.60
N GLU A 547 -18.00 -14.62 18.26
CA GLU A 547 -18.11 -13.30 18.90
C GLU A 547 -19.44 -12.62 18.60
N ALA A 548 -19.93 -12.69 17.36
CA ALA A 548 -21.26 -12.18 17.00
C ALA A 548 -22.39 -12.86 17.81
N GLN A 549 -22.34 -14.19 17.94
CA GLN A 549 -23.31 -14.94 18.75
C GLN A 549 -23.23 -14.60 20.24
N ARG A 550 -22.02 -14.41 20.78
CA ARG A 550 -21.80 -13.98 22.17
C ARG A 550 -22.43 -12.60 22.41
N ILE A 551 -22.22 -11.65 21.50
CA ILE A 551 -22.79 -10.31 21.58
C ILE A 551 -24.33 -10.37 21.54
N GLU A 552 -24.90 -11.13 20.61
CA GLU A 552 -26.35 -11.28 20.48
C GLU A 552 -26.99 -11.84 21.76
N ALA A 553 -26.36 -12.84 22.39
CA ALA A 553 -26.83 -13.41 23.64
C ALA A 553 -26.72 -12.45 24.85
N ALA A 554 -25.68 -11.62 24.87
CA ALA A 554 -25.39 -10.73 26.01
C ALA A 554 -26.25 -9.45 26.01
N VAL A 555 -26.69 -8.96 24.85
CA VAL A 555 -27.30 -7.63 24.73
C VAL A 555 -28.82 -7.70 24.70
N HIS A 556 -29.45 -7.46 25.86
CA HIS A 556 -30.89 -7.33 26.01
C HIS A 556 -31.27 -6.37 27.16
N LEU A 557 -32.51 -5.87 27.16
CA LEU A 557 -33.06 -5.04 28.22
C LEU A 557 -33.98 -5.87 29.14
N LEU A 558 -33.90 -5.65 30.45
CA LEU A 558 -34.80 -6.26 31.44
C LEU A 558 -36.18 -5.58 31.48
N ALA A 559 -36.23 -4.30 31.11
CA ALA A 559 -37.46 -3.51 30.99
C ALA A 559 -37.38 -2.58 29.77
N THR A 560 -38.50 -2.40 29.08
CA THR A 560 -38.61 -1.54 27.90
C THR A 560 -39.54 -0.35 28.16
N PRO A 561 -39.36 0.80 27.47
CA PRO A 561 -40.24 1.95 27.60
C PRO A 561 -41.74 1.65 27.36
N PRO A 562 -42.66 2.41 27.99
CA PRO A 562 -42.40 3.55 28.88
C PRO A 562 -41.92 3.10 30.27
N LEU A 563 -40.83 3.70 30.75
CA LEU A 563 -40.25 3.44 32.07
C LEU A 563 -40.82 4.44 33.09
N ALA A 564 -41.07 3.99 34.33
CA ALA A 564 -41.40 4.93 35.40
C ALA A 564 -40.15 5.75 35.80
N ALA A 565 -40.35 7.03 36.13
CA ALA A 565 -39.27 7.99 36.36
C ALA A 565 -38.29 7.58 37.49
N ASP A 566 -38.75 6.76 38.45
CA ASP A 566 -38.00 6.30 39.62
C ASP A 566 -37.40 4.89 39.45
N VAL A 567 -37.55 4.25 38.29
CA VAL A 567 -36.95 2.92 38.04
C VAL A 567 -35.43 3.02 38.03
N PRO A 568 -34.72 2.21 38.84
CA PRO A 568 -33.25 2.21 38.84
C PRO A 568 -32.70 1.46 37.62
N ASP A 569 -31.50 1.81 37.17
CA ASP A 569 -30.88 1.21 35.97
C ASP A 569 -30.68 -0.31 36.07
N VAL A 570 -30.48 -0.86 37.27
CA VAL A 570 -30.38 -2.31 37.52
C VAL A 570 -31.66 -3.08 37.20
N ALA A 571 -32.80 -2.39 37.06
CA ALA A 571 -34.07 -2.98 36.63
C ALA A 571 -34.28 -2.85 35.11
N VAL A 572 -33.40 -2.13 34.40
CA VAL A 572 -33.46 -1.88 32.95
C VAL A 572 -32.35 -2.65 32.24
N PHE A 573 -31.13 -2.63 32.77
CA PHE A 573 -29.97 -3.34 32.24
C PHE A 573 -29.63 -4.56 33.12
N PRO A 574 -29.33 -5.73 32.53
CA PRO A 574 -28.86 -6.91 33.25
C PRO A 574 -27.53 -6.64 33.96
N LEU A 575 -27.23 -7.45 34.97
CA LEU A 575 -26.05 -7.27 35.84
C LEU A 575 -24.75 -7.24 35.03
N GLU A 576 -24.64 -8.06 33.99
CA GLU A 576 -23.49 -8.15 33.11
C GLU A 576 -23.25 -6.83 32.36
N LEU A 577 -24.31 -6.17 31.89
CA LEU A 577 -24.22 -4.85 31.26
C LEU A 577 -23.93 -3.74 32.28
N MET A 578 -24.41 -3.89 33.52
CA MET A 578 -24.08 -2.97 34.62
C MET A 578 -22.59 -3.04 34.98
N GLU A 579 -22.02 -4.24 35.12
CA GLU A 579 -20.59 -4.45 35.35
C GLU A 579 -19.75 -3.94 34.18
N LEU A 580 -20.19 -4.21 32.94
CA LEU A 580 -19.55 -3.67 31.75
C LEU A 580 -19.55 -2.13 31.74
N SER A 581 -20.66 -1.49 32.13
CA SER A 581 -20.75 -0.03 32.21
C SER A 581 -19.76 0.56 33.23
N ALA A 582 -19.62 -0.07 34.40
CA ALA A 582 -18.69 0.39 35.43
C ALA A 582 -17.23 0.34 34.94
N ARG A 583 -16.86 -0.75 34.24
CA ARG A 583 -15.55 -0.87 33.62
C ARG A 583 -15.35 0.13 32.48
N TRP A 584 -16.34 0.25 31.58
CA TRP A 584 -16.31 1.22 30.47
C TRP A 584 -16.07 2.65 30.95
N GLN A 585 -16.74 3.05 32.04
CA GLN A 585 -16.55 4.36 32.64
C GLN A 585 -15.15 4.52 33.27
N ALA A 586 -14.69 3.55 34.07
CA ALA A 586 -13.39 3.64 34.72
C ALA A 586 -12.24 3.70 33.71
N ASP A 587 -12.29 2.82 32.70
CA ASP A 587 -11.32 2.73 31.62
C ASP A 587 -11.32 4.01 30.77
N GLY A 588 -12.49 4.54 30.44
CA GLY A 588 -12.63 5.78 29.69
C GLY A 588 -12.05 6.99 30.43
N GLN A 589 -12.32 7.13 31.73
CA GLN A 589 -11.74 8.23 32.53
C GLN A 589 -10.22 8.15 32.60
N ALA A 590 -9.68 6.95 32.81
CA ALA A 590 -8.23 6.74 32.89
C ALA A 590 -7.56 7.05 31.55
N TYR A 591 -8.15 6.58 30.44
CA TYR A 591 -7.64 6.84 29.10
C TYR A 591 -7.66 8.33 28.76
N VAL A 592 -8.79 9.01 28.95
CA VAL A 592 -8.92 10.45 28.69
C VAL A 592 -7.97 11.27 29.56
N ALA A 593 -7.77 10.90 30.81
CA ALA A 593 -6.79 11.55 31.68
C ALA A 593 -5.35 11.39 31.17
N ALA A 594 -4.98 10.21 30.66
CA ALA A 594 -3.67 9.96 30.07
C ALA A 594 -3.45 10.78 28.79
N VAL A 595 -4.43 10.79 27.88
CA VAL A 595 -4.38 11.59 26.64
C VAL A 595 -4.23 13.09 26.97
N ARG A 596 -5.01 13.60 27.92
CA ARG A 596 -4.91 15.00 28.38
C ARG A 596 -3.54 15.32 28.99
N ALA A 597 -2.98 14.42 29.78
CA ALA A 597 -1.66 14.61 30.39
C ALA A 597 -0.56 14.66 29.32
N TYR A 598 -0.63 13.78 28.32
CA TYR A 598 0.27 13.77 27.17
C TYR A 598 0.17 15.06 26.36
N GLN A 599 -1.06 15.47 26.01
CA GLN A 599 -1.32 16.72 25.31
C GLN A 599 -0.79 17.95 26.06
N LEU A 600 -0.97 18.00 27.39
CA LEU A 600 -0.46 19.10 28.22
C LEU A 600 1.08 19.15 28.22
N ALA A 601 1.74 17.99 28.15
CA ALA A 601 3.19 17.91 28.07
C ALA A 601 3.74 18.41 26.72
N LEU A 602 3.01 18.15 25.63
CA LEU A 602 3.33 18.71 24.30
C LEU A 602 3.15 20.23 24.23
N ASP A 603 2.12 20.76 24.89
CA ASP A 603 1.87 22.21 24.93
C ASP A 603 2.90 22.97 25.79
N ASN A 604 3.53 22.30 26.77
CA ASN A 604 4.49 22.89 27.69
C ASN A 604 5.76 22.02 27.78
N PRO A 605 6.60 21.99 26.74
CA PRO A 605 7.87 21.28 26.80
C PRO A 605 8.73 21.87 27.92
N GLU A 606 9.24 21.04 28.84
CA GLU A 606 10.23 21.52 29.80
C GLU A 606 11.43 22.09 29.02
N PRO A 607 12.00 23.24 29.42
CA PRO A 607 13.17 23.78 28.75
C PRO A 607 14.37 22.89 29.02
N THR A 608 14.60 21.91 28.14
CA THR A 608 15.86 21.18 28.07
C THR A 608 16.93 22.12 27.54
N ALA A 609 18.05 22.19 28.24
CA ALA A 609 19.17 23.06 27.87
C ALA A 609 19.78 22.58 26.55
N GLY A 610 19.34 23.17 25.43
CA GLY A 610 20.00 23.00 24.14
C GLY A 610 19.12 23.02 22.90
N ASP A 611 18.01 23.76 22.84
CA ASP A 611 17.20 23.86 21.62
C ASP A 611 17.34 25.22 20.95
N ALA A 612 18.27 25.28 19.99
CA ALA A 612 18.36 26.33 18.98
C ALA A 612 18.95 25.71 17.71
N ALA A 613 18.16 24.90 17.00
CA ALA A 613 18.20 24.64 15.55
C ALA A 613 17.36 23.39 15.22
N ALA A 614 16.05 23.56 15.14
CA ALA A 614 15.16 22.59 14.50
C ALA A 614 13.88 23.32 14.10
N ALA A 615 13.96 24.03 12.98
CA ALA A 615 12.81 24.38 12.17
C ALA A 615 13.22 24.06 10.72
N ASP A 616 12.28 23.47 9.99
CA ASP A 616 12.26 23.22 8.56
C ASP A 616 12.83 21.86 8.11
N GLY A 617 11.93 21.05 7.56
CA GLY A 617 12.17 19.71 7.04
C GLY A 617 10.88 18.88 7.10
N GLU A 618 9.92 19.22 6.23
CA GLU A 618 8.77 18.38 5.89
C GLU A 618 9.29 17.09 5.25
N ASN A 619 8.99 15.94 5.88
CA ASN A 619 9.01 14.63 5.22
C ASN A 619 7.65 14.00 5.49
N ASP A 620 6.88 13.83 4.42
CA ASP A 620 5.75 12.93 4.34
C ASP A 620 6.31 11.54 4.05
N ASP A 621 6.31 10.67 5.06
CA ASP A 621 6.22 9.24 4.90
C ASP A 621 5.51 8.71 6.15
N ASP A 622 4.50 7.86 5.93
CA ASP A 622 3.72 7.16 6.95
C ASP A 622 4.62 6.14 7.70
N GLU A 623 5.61 6.63 8.45
CA GLU A 623 6.09 5.89 9.61
C GLU A 623 4.90 5.77 10.56
N GLU A 624 4.53 4.54 10.94
CA GLU A 624 3.78 4.32 12.18
C GLU A 624 4.65 4.90 13.31
N GLU A 625 4.54 6.21 13.55
CA GLU A 625 5.09 6.87 14.71
C GLU A 625 4.64 6.04 15.90
N ASP A 626 5.63 5.54 16.64
CA ASP A 626 5.48 4.76 17.87
C ASP A 626 4.59 5.57 18.83
N ASN A 627 3.26 5.42 18.72
CA ASN A 627 2.32 6.29 19.43
C ASN A 627 2.52 5.99 20.92
N PRO A 628 3.03 6.94 21.71
CA PRO A 628 3.42 6.66 23.09
C PRO A 628 2.20 6.40 23.98
N LEU A 629 0.98 6.62 23.47
CA LEU A 629 -0.27 6.33 24.16
C LEU A 629 -0.76 4.91 23.86
N PRO A 630 -1.08 4.08 24.89
CA PRO A 630 -1.64 2.75 24.67
C PRO A 630 -3.01 2.83 23.97
N PRO A 631 -3.43 1.80 23.23
CA PRO A 631 -4.74 1.78 22.58
C PRO A 631 -5.88 1.88 23.62
N ASP A 632 -6.98 2.53 23.24
CA ASP A 632 -8.14 2.70 24.13
C ASP A 632 -8.64 1.32 24.62
N PRO A 633 -8.58 1.03 25.94
CA PRO A 633 -8.97 -0.28 26.49
C PRO A 633 -10.44 -0.64 26.21
N ARG A 634 -11.30 0.34 25.91
CA ARG A 634 -12.71 0.14 25.57
C ARG A 634 -12.89 -0.58 24.22
N LYS A 635 -11.87 -0.61 23.35
CA LYS A 635 -11.90 -1.25 22.02
C LYS A 635 -12.37 -2.71 22.07
N ALA A 636 -11.97 -3.47 23.09
CA ALA A 636 -12.38 -4.87 23.26
C ALA A 636 -13.89 -5.05 23.48
N ALA A 637 -14.56 -4.09 24.12
CA ALA A 637 -15.98 -4.14 24.41
C ALA A 637 -16.85 -3.35 23.41
N ALA A 638 -16.22 -2.53 22.56
CA ALA A 638 -16.91 -1.63 21.63
C ALA A 638 -17.98 -2.31 20.76
N PRO A 639 -17.77 -3.53 20.19
CA PRO A 639 -18.82 -4.23 19.45
C PRO A 639 -20.08 -4.55 20.28
N THR A 640 -19.90 -4.88 21.56
CA THR A 640 -21.03 -5.19 22.47
C THR A 640 -21.83 -3.92 22.79
N VAL A 641 -21.13 -2.82 23.08
CA VAL A 641 -21.76 -1.54 23.41
C VAL A 641 -22.46 -0.94 22.19
N LEU A 642 -21.88 -1.08 21.00
CA LEU A 642 -22.52 -0.69 19.75
C LEU A 642 -23.82 -1.47 19.51
N GLN A 643 -23.82 -2.79 19.73
CA GLN A 643 -25.05 -3.57 19.64
C GLN A 643 -26.09 -3.11 20.67
N LEU A 644 -25.67 -2.73 21.88
CA LEU A 644 -26.57 -2.16 22.88
C LEU A 644 -27.15 -0.81 22.44
N ALA A 645 -26.35 0.06 21.84
CA ALA A 645 -26.80 1.33 21.26
C ALA A 645 -27.88 1.10 20.20
N ARG A 646 -27.71 0.09 19.32
CA ARG A 646 -28.74 -0.31 18.33
C ARG A 646 -30.03 -0.77 19.02
N VAL A 647 -29.94 -1.59 20.08
CA VAL A 647 -31.12 -2.04 20.84
C VAL A 647 -31.86 -0.85 21.47
N VAL A 648 -31.12 0.05 22.12
CA VAL A 648 -31.67 1.25 22.77
C VAL A 648 -32.31 2.20 21.75
N HIS A 649 -31.61 2.48 20.64
CA HIS A 649 -32.08 3.37 19.59
C HIS A 649 -33.44 2.92 19.00
N ARG A 650 -33.65 1.61 18.80
CA ARG A 650 -34.91 1.06 18.26
C ARG A 650 -36.15 1.38 19.09
N HIS A 651 -36.01 1.67 20.39
CA HIS A 651 -37.13 2.06 21.23
C HIS A 651 -37.58 3.52 21.02
N ALA A 652 -36.75 4.34 20.37
CA ALA A 652 -37.00 5.76 20.11
C ALA A 652 -37.44 6.55 21.37
N ASP A 653 -36.85 6.23 22.52
CA ASP A 653 -37.17 6.82 23.82
C ASP A 653 -36.00 7.67 24.32
N ALA A 654 -36.28 8.91 24.71
CA ALA A 654 -35.26 9.87 25.10
C ALA A 654 -34.60 9.50 26.45
N ASP A 655 -35.40 9.05 27.42
CA ASP A 655 -34.94 8.73 28.78
C ASP A 655 -34.07 7.47 28.78
N LEU A 656 -34.45 6.43 28.03
CA LEU A 656 -33.63 5.23 27.85
C LEU A 656 -32.30 5.55 27.15
N GLY A 657 -32.34 6.39 26.11
CA GLY A 657 -31.13 6.86 25.42
C GLY A 657 -30.19 7.61 26.37
N GLU A 658 -30.72 8.51 27.20
CA GLU A 658 -29.93 9.26 28.16
C GLU A 658 -29.31 8.35 29.24
N ARG A 659 -30.06 7.35 29.74
CA ARG A 659 -29.52 6.34 30.67
C ARG A 659 -28.39 5.54 30.04
N PHE A 660 -28.52 5.14 28.77
CA PHE A 660 -27.47 4.45 28.03
C PHE A 660 -26.22 5.32 27.89
N ARG A 661 -26.37 6.57 27.41
CA ARG A 661 -25.27 7.53 27.22
C ARG A 661 -24.47 7.78 28.50
N GLN A 662 -25.18 7.98 29.62
CA GLN A 662 -24.54 8.19 30.93
C GLN A 662 -23.68 6.99 31.36
N ARG A 663 -24.08 5.78 30.99
CA ARG A 663 -23.37 4.53 31.32
C ARG A 663 -22.25 4.18 30.35
N PHE A 664 -22.44 4.55 29.10
CA PHE A 664 -21.54 4.23 28.01
C PHE A 664 -21.20 5.51 27.26
N ALA A 665 -20.39 6.40 27.85
CA ALA A 665 -19.93 7.60 27.15
C ALA A 665 -19.21 7.20 25.84
N PHE A 666 -19.44 7.92 24.74
CA PHE A 666 -18.88 7.55 23.45
C PHE A 666 -17.34 7.59 23.48
N ALA A 667 -16.71 6.70 22.70
CA ALA A 667 -15.27 6.49 22.70
C ALA A 667 -14.75 6.56 21.25
N PRO A 668 -14.39 7.76 20.73
CA PRO A 668 -14.04 7.91 19.31
C PRO A 668 -12.87 6.99 18.90
N ASP A 669 -11.84 6.88 19.73
CA ASP A 669 -10.63 6.09 19.42
C ASP A 669 -10.89 4.58 19.45
N ALA A 670 -11.87 4.12 20.26
CA ALA A 670 -12.32 2.73 20.24
C ALA A 670 -13.09 2.38 18.95
N PHE A 671 -13.67 3.38 18.28
CA PHE A 671 -14.45 3.22 17.05
C PHE A 671 -13.75 3.75 15.78
N VAL A 672 -12.48 4.18 15.87
CA VAL A 672 -11.77 4.84 14.75
C VAL A 672 -11.77 4.00 13.47
N GLN A 673 -11.40 2.71 13.55
CA GLN A 673 -11.41 1.82 12.38
C GLN A 673 -12.82 1.63 11.81
N ARG A 674 -13.82 1.57 12.68
CA ARG A 674 -15.22 1.39 12.27
C ARG A 674 -15.71 2.63 11.54
N ALA A 675 -15.40 3.82 12.04
CA ALA A 675 -15.71 5.08 11.39
C ALA A 675 -14.96 5.28 10.07
N ALA A 676 -13.69 4.87 9.98
CA ALA A 676 -12.95 4.90 8.72
C ALA A 676 -13.59 4.01 7.65
N ASN A 677 -14.04 2.80 8.03
CA ASN A 677 -14.59 1.84 7.08
C ASN A 677 -16.05 2.13 6.68
N ALA A 678 -16.86 2.70 7.58
CA ALA A 678 -18.31 2.81 7.39
C ALA A 678 -18.85 4.24 7.51
N GLY A 679 -18.03 5.23 7.91
CA GLY A 679 -18.42 6.63 8.09
C GLY A 679 -19.08 7.25 6.85
N CYS A 680 -20.25 7.85 7.03
CA CYS A 680 -20.82 8.73 6.02
C CYS A 680 -20.39 10.18 6.30
N PHE A 681 -19.99 10.93 5.28
CA PHE A 681 -19.77 12.38 5.43
C PHE A 681 -21.01 13.09 5.97
N ILE A 682 -20.85 14.04 6.91
CA ILE A 682 -21.94 14.86 7.43
C ILE A 682 -21.58 16.35 7.37
N GLY A 683 -22.29 17.12 6.56
CA GLY A 683 -22.12 18.57 6.50
C GLY A 683 -22.68 19.19 5.21
N PRO A 684 -23.13 20.45 5.23
CA PRO A 684 -23.15 21.37 6.36
C PRO A 684 -24.29 21.05 7.36
N VAL A 685 -24.27 21.73 8.51
CA VAL A 685 -25.17 21.52 9.65
C VAL A 685 -25.86 22.84 10.04
N PHE A 686 -27.16 22.81 10.33
CA PHE A 686 -27.95 23.98 10.73
C PHE A 686 -28.87 23.66 11.90
N ALA A 687 -28.62 24.29 13.06
CA ALA A 687 -29.52 24.26 14.20
C ALA A 687 -30.66 25.27 14.00
N LEU A 688 -31.89 24.80 14.26
CA LEU A 688 -33.13 25.57 14.17
C LEU A 688 -33.64 25.97 15.57
N ASP A 689 -34.38 27.07 15.64
CA ASP A 689 -34.90 27.62 16.91
C ASP A 689 -35.94 26.71 17.59
N ASP A 690 -36.52 25.75 16.85
CA ASP A 690 -37.47 24.75 17.36
C ASP A 690 -36.78 23.50 17.95
N GLY A 691 -35.45 23.53 18.05
CA GLY A 691 -34.63 22.46 18.61
C GLY A 691 -34.28 21.34 17.63
N ARG A 692 -34.69 21.44 16.36
CA ARG A 692 -34.23 20.53 15.31
C ARG A 692 -32.83 20.92 14.82
N VAL A 693 -32.08 19.94 14.33
CA VAL A 693 -30.88 20.16 13.53
C VAL A 693 -31.10 19.57 12.14
N VAL A 694 -30.71 20.29 11.10
CA VAL A 694 -30.77 19.85 9.71
C VAL A 694 -29.35 19.65 9.20
N ALA A 695 -29.04 18.48 8.67
CA ALA A 695 -27.71 18.14 8.16
C ALA A 695 -27.81 17.41 6.82
N ARG A 696 -26.78 17.55 5.98
CA ARG A 696 -26.60 16.72 4.78
C ARG A 696 -25.74 15.51 5.14
N ILE A 697 -26.22 14.33 4.76
CA ILE A 697 -25.51 13.06 4.84
C ILE A 697 -25.02 12.71 3.45
N GLY A 698 -23.75 12.30 3.31
CA GLY A 698 -23.07 12.10 2.03
C GLY A 698 -22.42 13.38 1.50
N ALA A 699 -21.27 13.22 0.84
CA ALA A 699 -20.57 14.33 0.22
C ALA A 699 -21.41 14.93 -0.90
N ALA A 700 -21.22 16.21 -1.23
CA ALA A 700 -22.08 16.88 -2.21
C ALA A 700 -22.08 16.24 -3.62
N TYR A 701 -21.02 15.50 -3.95
CA TYR A 701 -20.83 14.80 -5.21
C TYR A 701 -21.38 13.36 -5.21
N ASP A 702 -21.80 12.86 -4.06
CA ASP A 702 -22.36 11.51 -3.93
C ASP A 702 -23.84 11.52 -4.32
N ASP A 703 -24.24 10.65 -5.25
CA ASP A 703 -25.63 10.50 -5.69
C ASP A 703 -26.57 10.06 -4.55
N THR A 704 -26.01 9.46 -3.50
CA THR A 704 -26.75 9.05 -2.30
C THR A 704 -26.90 10.19 -1.28
N ALA A 705 -26.31 11.36 -1.54
CA ALA A 705 -26.38 12.49 -0.64
C ALA A 705 -27.81 12.99 -0.43
N HIS A 706 -28.19 13.16 0.83
CA HIS A 706 -29.53 13.53 1.22
C HIS A 706 -29.55 14.36 2.49
N TRP A 707 -30.63 15.11 2.68
CA TRP A 707 -30.83 15.94 3.86
C TRP A 707 -31.68 15.22 4.89
N VAL A 708 -31.32 15.38 6.16
CA VAL A 708 -32.07 14.85 7.31
C VAL A 708 -32.34 15.95 8.32
N ALA A 709 -33.53 15.95 8.91
CA ALA A 709 -33.84 16.69 10.12
C ALA A 709 -33.82 15.74 11.32
N VAL A 710 -33.14 16.13 12.39
CA VAL A 710 -32.98 15.34 13.61
C VAL A 710 -33.54 16.11 14.80
N GLN A 711 -34.30 15.43 15.65
CA GLN A 711 -34.86 15.97 16.88
C GLN A 711 -35.04 14.86 17.92
N GLY A 712 -34.24 14.91 19.01
CA GLY A 712 -34.26 13.86 20.03
C GLY A 712 -34.04 12.47 19.40
N PRO A 713 -34.84 11.45 19.74
CA PRO A 713 -34.65 10.11 19.17
C PRO A 713 -35.09 9.99 17.70
N HIS A 714 -35.70 11.02 17.11
CA HIS A 714 -36.28 10.95 15.79
C HIS A 714 -35.38 11.59 14.73
N HIS A 715 -35.34 10.94 13.56
CA HIS A 715 -34.75 11.50 12.34
C HIS A 715 -35.78 11.43 11.21
N GLN A 716 -35.74 12.41 10.31
CA GLN A 716 -36.66 12.52 9.19
C GLN A 716 -35.90 12.91 7.92
N PRO A 717 -35.88 12.06 6.88
CA PRO A 717 -35.36 12.43 5.57
C PRO A 717 -36.16 13.58 4.93
N LEU A 718 -35.46 14.48 4.24
CA LEU A 718 -35.99 15.64 3.53
C LEU A 718 -35.71 15.49 2.01
N PRO A 719 -36.41 14.58 1.30
CA PRO A 719 -36.06 14.17 -0.07
C PRO A 719 -36.23 15.27 -1.12
N THR A 720 -37.00 16.32 -0.83
CA THR A 720 -37.20 17.46 -1.73
C THR A 720 -36.09 18.51 -1.61
N LEU A 721 -35.28 18.46 -0.55
CA LEU A 721 -34.23 19.44 -0.31
C LEU A 721 -32.95 18.97 -1.00
N ARG A 722 -32.39 19.80 -1.88
CA ARG A 722 -31.13 19.55 -2.60
C ARG A 722 -30.01 20.49 -2.19
N GLY A 723 -30.33 21.63 -1.59
CA GLY A 723 -29.36 22.54 -0.99
C GLY A 723 -30.01 23.40 0.09
N LEU A 724 -29.24 23.77 1.10
CA LEU A 724 -29.67 24.60 2.22
C LEU A 724 -28.56 25.58 2.62
N GLY A 725 -28.95 26.80 2.94
CA GLY A 725 -28.07 27.85 3.45
C GLY A 725 -28.78 28.75 4.44
N ARG A 726 -28.03 29.47 5.28
CA ARG A 726 -28.57 30.40 6.27
C ARG A 726 -27.78 31.71 6.30
N SER A 727 -28.48 32.82 6.46
CA SER A 727 -27.86 34.14 6.58
C SER A 727 -27.12 34.30 7.90
N HIS A 728 -26.20 35.26 7.96
CA HIS A 728 -25.39 35.51 9.16
C HIS A 728 -26.27 35.88 10.38
N ASN A 729 -27.32 36.68 10.17
CA ASN A 729 -28.28 37.02 11.23
C ASN A 729 -29.26 35.86 11.59
N ARG A 730 -29.11 34.68 10.96
CA ARG A 730 -29.91 33.46 11.13
C ARG A 730 -31.39 33.57 10.76
N HIS A 731 -31.87 34.71 10.25
CA HIS A 731 -33.28 34.94 9.96
C HIS A 731 -33.72 34.46 8.58
N ILE A 732 -32.80 34.32 7.63
CA ILE A 732 -33.09 33.98 6.25
C ILE A 732 -32.50 32.62 5.92
N PHE A 733 -33.29 31.78 5.25
CA PHE A 733 -32.85 30.47 4.75
C PHE A 733 -32.97 30.42 3.23
N ALA A 734 -31.92 29.96 2.56
CA ALA A 734 -31.95 29.62 1.14
C ALA A 734 -32.17 28.12 0.99
N GLN A 735 -33.13 27.72 0.15
CA GLN A 735 -33.48 26.31 -0.09
C GLN A 735 -33.47 26.04 -1.59
N SER A 736 -32.92 24.91 -1.99
CA SER A 736 -32.95 24.42 -3.37
C SER A 736 -33.78 23.13 -3.45
N ASP A 737 -34.66 23.04 -4.44
CA ASP A 737 -35.40 21.82 -4.80
C ASP A 737 -34.74 21.06 -5.96
N GLY A 738 -33.59 21.54 -6.45
CA GLY A 738 -32.90 21.02 -7.64
C GLY A 738 -33.38 21.63 -8.95
N GLN A 739 -34.42 22.48 -8.94
CA GLN A 739 -34.88 23.23 -10.11
C GLN A 739 -34.70 24.74 -9.95
N GLN A 740 -34.87 25.25 -8.74
CA GLN A 740 -34.72 26.67 -8.40
C GLN A 740 -34.20 26.81 -6.96
N ILE A 741 -33.77 28.02 -6.64
CA ILE A 741 -33.46 28.41 -5.27
C ILE A 741 -34.50 29.41 -4.79
N THR A 742 -34.94 29.27 -3.54
CA THR A 742 -35.86 30.20 -2.88
C THR A 742 -35.30 30.64 -1.54
N THR A 743 -35.48 31.91 -1.21
CA THR A 743 -35.17 32.45 0.12
C THR A 743 -36.44 32.57 0.96
N HIS A 744 -36.33 32.32 2.26
CA HIS A 744 -37.45 32.26 3.19
C HIS A 744 -37.15 32.99 4.49
N GLN A 745 -38.18 33.58 5.10
CA GLN A 745 -38.11 34.07 6.48
C GLN A 745 -38.22 32.89 7.45
N GLY A 746 -37.09 32.41 7.96
CA GLY A 746 -37.01 31.16 8.71
C GLY A 746 -37.09 29.90 7.83
N PHE A 747 -36.74 28.74 8.39
CA PHE A 747 -36.73 27.47 7.66
C PHE A 747 -38.15 27.05 7.24
N GLY A 748 -38.41 26.96 5.93
CA GLY A 748 -39.72 26.63 5.39
C GLY A 748 -40.80 27.72 5.57
N GLY A 749 -40.39 28.95 5.90
CA GLY A 749 -41.31 30.09 6.07
C GLY A 749 -41.80 30.68 4.74
N PRO A 750 -42.41 31.88 4.75
CA PRO A 750 -42.84 32.57 3.54
C PRO A 750 -41.67 32.86 2.59
N VAL A 751 -41.88 32.63 1.28
CA VAL A 751 -40.90 32.92 0.22
C VAL A 751 -40.69 34.43 0.08
N ILE A 752 -39.42 34.85 0.04
CA ILE A 752 -38.98 36.23 -0.14
C ILE A 752 -38.63 36.48 -1.62
N ALA A 753 -37.78 35.65 -2.19
CA ALA A 753 -37.34 35.74 -3.59
C ALA A 753 -37.09 34.35 -4.21
N ARG A 754 -37.00 34.32 -5.55
CA ARG A 754 -36.73 33.14 -6.36
C ARG A 754 -35.56 33.40 -7.30
N PHE A 755 -34.68 32.42 -7.43
CA PHE A 755 -33.43 32.50 -8.18
C PHE A 755 -33.32 31.32 -9.13
N ALA A 756 -32.75 31.58 -10.31
CA ALA A 756 -32.37 30.52 -11.24
C ALA A 756 -31.09 29.81 -10.76
N LEU A 757 -30.98 28.52 -11.05
CA LEU A 757 -29.72 27.78 -10.88
C LEU A 757 -28.70 28.22 -11.94
N PRO A 758 -27.40 28.27 -11.60
CA PRO A 758 -26.36 28.39 -12.62
C PRO A 758 -26.39 27.20 -13.58
N ARG A 759 -25.80 27.37 -14.76
CA ARG A 759 -25.61 26.30 -15.75
C ARG A 759 -24.17 25.82 -15.80
N GLY A 760 -23.24 26.58 -15.21
CA GLY A 760 -21.83 26.24 -15.11
C GLY A 760 -20.94 26.94 -16.14
N ASN A 761 -21.53 27.65 -17.09
CA ASN A 761 -20.82 28.35 -18.16
C ASN A 761 -21.09 29.86 -18.23
N GLU A 762 -21.73 30.43 -17.20
CA GLU A 762 -21.97 31.87 -17.10
C GLU A 762 -20.64 32.64 -17.07
N GLY A 763 -20.54 33.74 -17.82
CA GLY A 763 -19.40 34.65 -17.74
C GLY A 763 -18.06 34.13 -18.28
N LEU A 764 -18.02 32.93 -18.87
CA LEU A 764 -16.78 32.37 -19.43
C LEU A 764 -16.36 33.07 -20.74
N PRO A 765 -15.06 33.20 -21.01
CA PRO A 765 -14.57 33.72 -22.28
C PRO A 765 -14.98 32.85 -23.48
N PRO A 766 -15.19 33.43 -24.68
CA PRO A 766 -15.64 32.67 -25.87
C PRO A 766 -14.71 31.54 -26.32
N HIS A 767 -13.43 31.58 -25.91
CA HIS A 767 -12.42 30.59 -26.29
C HIS A 767 -12.40 29.35 -25.36
N VAL A 768 -13.18 29.35 -24.28
CA VAL A 768 -13.29 28.23 -23.32
C VAL A 768 -14.53 27.41 -23.71
N PRO A 769 -14.38 26.25 -24.39
CA PRO A 769 -15.49 25.51 -24.99
C PRO A 769 -16.23 24.65 -23.95
N VAL A 770 -16.96 25.29 -23.04
CA VAL A 770 -17.68 24.62 -21.94
C VAL A 770 -19.18 24.48 -22.23
N ALA A 771 -19.70 23.27 -22.11
CA ALA A 771 -21.13 23.02 -22.15
C ALA A 771 -21.80 23.28 -20.79
N PRO A 772 -23.08 23.69 -20.75
CA PRO A 772 -23.85 23.63 -19.52
C PRO A 772 -24.09 22.17 -19.11
N GLY A 773 -24.05 21.86 -17.82
CA GLY A 773 -24.21 20.48 -17.35
C GLY A 773 -24.65 20.35 -15.90
N PRO A 774 -24.86 19.11 -15.41
CA PRO A 774 -25.38 18.83 -14.08
C PRO A 774 -24.55 19.44 -12.94
N LEU A 775 -23.23 19.50 -13.09
CA LEU A 775 -22.34 20.11 -12.10
C LEU A 775 -22.67 21.58 -11.83
N GLY A 776 -23.05 22.33 -12.87
CA GLY A 776 -23.42 23.75 -12.74
C GLY A 776 -24.73 23.96 -11.98
N GLN A 777 -25.57 22.93 -11.87
CA GLN A 777 -26.86 22.98 -11.19
C GLN A 777 -26.80 22.50 -9.73
N ARG A 778 -25.65 21.96 -9.30
CA ARG A 778 -25.44 21.55 -7.91
C ARG A 778 -25.47 22.74 -6.96
N CYS A 779 -25.88 22.46 -5.73
CA CYS A 779 -26.00 23.43 -4.65
C CYS A 779 -25.17 22.95 -3.46
N ASP A 780 -23.85 22.92 -3.63
CA ASP A 780 -22.94 22.32 -2.63
C ASP A 780 -22.92 23.12 -1.34
N GLU A 781 -23.02 24.46 -1.45
CA GLU A 781 -23.15 25.41 -0.34
C GLU A 781 -23.92 26.66 -0.78
N LEU A 782 -24.72 27.22 0.14
CA LEU A 782 -25.54 28.40 -0.08
C LEU A 782 -25.37 29.39 1.10
N ILE A 783 -25.19 30.68 0.81
CA ILE A 783 -25.18 31.74 1.82
C ILE A 783 -26.12 32.87 1.36
N PRO A 784 -27.35 32.95 1.89
CA PRO A 784 -28.24 34.07 1.60
C PRO A 784 -27.79 35.33 2.33
N PHE A 785 -28.00 36.47 1.69
CA PHE A 785 -27.91 37.78 2.33
C PHE A 785 -29.11 37.96 3.28
N ASN A 786 -28.95 38.79 4.30
CA ASN A 786 -29.90 39.13 5.35
C ASN A 786 -31.19 39.78 4.80
N ASP A 787 -31.15 40.35 3.59
CA ASP A 787 -32.32 40.88 2.87
C ASP A 787 -33.14 39.80 2.14
N GLY A 788 -32.57 38.60 1.96
CA GLY A 788 -33.15 37.51 1.18
C GLY A 788 -33.28 37.78 -0.32
N GLN A 789 -32.72 38.88 -0.83
CA GLN A 789 -32.76 39.28 -2.24
C GLN A 789 -31.49 38.86 -3.00
N ARG A 790 -30.46 38.38 -2.29
CA ARG A 790 -29.22 37.86 -2.88
C ARG A 790 -28.81 36.55 -2.23
N VAL A 791 -28.17 35.67 -2.99
CA VAL A 791 -27.63 34.39 -2.49
C VAL A 791 -26.27 34.13 -3.13
N LEU A 792 -25.27 33.77 -2.32
CA LEU A 792 -24.05 33.16 -2.81
C LEU A 792 -24.25 31.66 -2.95
N LEU A 793 -23.79 31.10 -4.06
CA LEU A 793 -23.82 29.67 -4.33
C LEU A 793 -22.43 29.20 -4.75
N ARG A 794 -21.99 28.10 -4.14
CA ARG A 794 -20.82 27.35 -4.56
C ARG A 794 -21.23 26.00 -5.16
N ASN A 795 -20.63 25.65 -6.29
CA ASN A 795 -20.70 24.32 -6.90
C ASN A 795 -19.37 24.00 -7.62
N PRO A 796 -19.18 22.80 -8.20
CA PRO A 796 -17.90 22.42 -8.81
C PRO A 796 -17.49 23.27 -10.01
N THR A 797 -18.40 24.06 -10.57
CA THR A 797 -18.08 24.94 -11.71
C THR A 797 -17.67 26.33 -11.26
N GLY A 798 -17.79 26.71 -9.98
CA GLY A 798 -17.44 28.06 -9.52
C GLY A 798 -18.31 28.58 -8.37
N ILE A 799 -18.09 29.86 -8.06
CA ILE A 799 -18.85 30.61 -7.06
C ILE A 799 -19.66 31.70 -7.75
N TYR A 800 -20.94 31.81 -7.38
CA TYR A 800 -21.93 32.64 -8.06
C TYR A 800 -22.68 33.55 -7.09
N LEU A 801 -22.91 34.79 -7.52
CA LEU A 801 -23.87 35.71 -6.90
C LEU A 801 -25.19 35.64 -7.67
N LEU A 802 -26.27 35.31 -6.96
CA LEU A 802 -27.61 35.18 -7.51
C LEU A 802 -28.47 36.38 -7.11
N THR A 803 -29.19 36.95 -8.09
CA THR A 803 -30.24 37.97 -7.90
C THR A 803 -31.57 37.49 -8.51
N PRO A 804 -32.73 38.04 -8.09
CA PRO A 804 -34.03 37.48 -8.43
C PRO A 804 -34.31 37.59 -9.93
N THR A 805 -35.01 36.59 -10.48
CA THR A 805 -35.43 36.61 -11.89
C THR A 805 -36.54 37.63 -12.11
N GLU A 806 -36.35 38.62 -12.99
CA GLU A 806 -37.39 39.61 -13.31
C GLU A 806 -38.60 38.93 -13.95
N SER A 807 -39.76 39.07 -13.31
CA SER A 807 -41.03 38.60 -13.86
C SER A 807 -41.58 39.59 -14.91
N GLY A 808 -41.26 39.36 -16.18
CA GLY A 808 -42.07 39.78 -17.32
C GLY A 808 -41.57 40.95 -18.18
N GLY A 809 -41.00 40.63 -19.35
CA GLY A 809 -40.84 41.54 -20.49
C GLY A 809 -41.02 40.78 -21.81
N SER A 810 -41.97 41.20 -22.65
CA SER A 810 -42.41 40.52 -23.88
C SER A 810 -41.49 40.72 -25.10
N ASP A 811 -40.24 41.13 -24.90
CA ASP A 811 -39.27 41.27 -25.97
C ASP A 811 -38.32 40.09 -25.88
N GLY A 812 -38.42 39.14 -26.82
CA GLY A 812 -37.68 37.86 -26.88
C GLY A 812 -36.16 37.99 -27.06
N ARG A 813 -35.50 38.84 -26.26
CA ARG A 813 -34.08 38.82 -25.97
C ARG A 813 -33.92 38.29 -24.55
N SER A 814 -33.65 37.00 -24.42
CA SER A 814 -33.30 36.36 -23.16
C SER A 814 -31.94 36.85 -22.65
N GLY A 815 -31.89 38.05 -22.08
CA GLY A 815 -30.82 38.48 -21.18
C GLY A 815 -31.13 37.92 -19.79
N GLY A 816 -30.27 37.04 -19.28
CA GLY A 816 -30.51 36.23 -18.09
C GLY A 816 -30.85 37.04 -16.85
N GLY A 817 -31.83 36.57 -16.08
CA GLY A 817 -31.97 36.99 -14.70
C GLY A 817 -30.72 36.57 -13.92
N GLY A 818 -29.96 37.57 -13.48
CA GLY A 818 -29.32 37.64 -12.16
C GLY A 818 -28.22 36.67 -11.73
N VAL A 819 -27.74 35.75 -12.56
CA VAL A 819 -26.61 34.86 -12.20
C VAL A 819 -25.28 35.49 -12.64
N GLN A 820 -24.42 35.82 -11.69
CA GLN A 820 -23.08 36.36 -11.93
C GLN A 820 -22.03 35.41 -11.37
N ARG A 821 -21.08 34.95 -12.18
CA ARG A 821 -19.90 34.24 -11.71
C ARG A 821 -18.98 35.23 -10.98
N LEU A 822 -18.64 34.90 -9.74
CA LEU A 822 -17.67 35.65 -8.93
C LEU A 822 -16.29 35.01 -8.96
N HIS A 823 -16.21 33.69 -9.15
CA HIS A 823 -14.95 32.95 -9.19
C HIS A 823 -15.06 31.72 -10.09
N PRO A 824 -14.07 31.44 -10.95
CA PRO A 824 -12.98 32.33 -11.37
C PRO A 824 -13.50 33.49 -12.24
N GLN A 825 -12.83 34.64 -12.21
CA GLN A 825 -13.17 35.81 -13.05
C GLN A 825 -12.38 35.87 -14.36
N THR A 826 -11.19 35.25 -14.39
CA THR A 826 -10.29 35.22 -15.53
C THR A 826 -9.93 33.77 -15.88
N PHE A 827 -9.61 33.52 -17.16
CA PHE A 827 -9.08 32.26 -17.67
C PHE A 827 -7.88 32.62 -18.54
N ASP A 828 -6.68 32.35 -18.02
CA ASP A 828 -5.42 32.72 -18.67
C ASP A 828 -4.78 31.47 -19.30
N GLU A 829 -4.02 31.64 -20.39
CA GLU A 829 -3.40 30.50 -21.12
C GLU A 829 -2.35 29.77 -20.28
N ASP A 830 -1.58 30.51 -19.47
CA ASP A 830 -0.49 29.99 -18.62
C ASP A 830 -0.78 30.19 -17.11
N GLY A 831 -2.01 30.59 -16.74
CA GLY A 831 -2.41 30.84 -15.36
C GLY A 831 -3.02 29.62 -14.67
N PRO A 832 -3.39 29.71 -13.38
CA PRO A 832 -3.98 28.59 -12.65
C PRO A 832 -5.30 28.08 -13.27
N TYR A 833 -6.08 28.97 -13.90
CA TYR A 833 -7.37 28.65 -14.52
C TYR A 833 -7.27 28.41 -16.03
N THR A 834 -6.47 27.44 -16.45
CA THR A 834 -6.49 27.01 -17.86
C THR A 834 -7.69 26.08 -18.12
N TRP A 835 -8.34 26.22 -19.28
CA TRP A 835 -9.41 25.30 -19.67
C TRP A 835 -8.96 23.82 -19.71
N PRO A 836 -7.80 23.46 -20.30
CA PRO A 836 -7.36 22.07 -20.36
C PRO A 836 -7.17 21.42 -18.98
N LYS A 837 -6.84 22.19 -17.95
CA LYS A 837 -6.67 21.69 -16.58
C LYS A 837 -8.01 21.46 -15.88
N ASN A 838 -9.00 22.31 -16.13
CA ASN A 838 -10.27 22.35 -15.39
C ASN A 838 -11.46 21.80 -16.18
N GLN A 839 -11.23 20.84 -17.08
CA GLN A 839 -12.27 20.20 -17.89
C GLN A 839 -12.59 18.80 -17.37
N MET A 840 -13.88 18.46 -17.33
CA MET A 840 -14.36 17.11 -17.03
C MET A 840 -15.44 16.70 -18.02
N ASP A 841 -15.39 15.47 -18.50
CA ASP A 841 -16.45 14.90 -19.31
C ASP A 841 -17.56 14.34 -18.41
N GLU A 842 -18.80 14.73 -18.70
CA GLU A 842 -19.99 14.41 -17.92
C GLU A 842 -21.07 13.84 -18.84
N GLU A 843 -21.84 12.86 -18.34
CA GLU A 843 -22.95 12.29 -19.09
C GLU A 843 -24.25 13.06 -18.81
N ALA A 844 -24.72 13.83 -19.79
CA ALA A 844 -25.94 14.62 -19.69
C ALA A 844 -26.95 14.20 -20.75
N GLY A 845 -28.02 13.51 -20.35
CA GLY A 845 -29.08 13.08 -21.27
C GLY A 845 -28.64 12.02 -22.28
N GLY A 846 -27.65 11.19 -21.92
CA GLY A 846 -27.09 10.14 -22.79
C GLY A 846 -26.11 10.66 -23.85
N GLN A 847 -25.58 11.86 -23.66
CA GLN A 847 -24.50 12.44 -24.45
C GLN A 847 -23.39 12.90 -23.50
N THR A 848 -22.15 12.59 -23.87
CA THR A 848 -20.95 13.13 -23.21
C THR A 848 -20.83 14.61 -23.51
N VAL A 849 -20.77 15.44 -22.47
CA VAL A 849 -20.57 16.89 -22.53
C VAL A 849 -19.36 17.27 -21.69
N THR A 850 -18.52 18.19 -22.18
CA THR A 850 -17.37 18.69 -21.43
C THR A 850 -17.77 19.93 -20.63
N VAL A 851 -17.57 19.88 -19.32
CA VAL A 851 -17.93 20.93 -18.35
C VAL A 851 -16.72 21.43 -17.58
N LEU A 852 -16.86 22.57 -16.89
CA LEU A 852 -15.83 23.09 -16.00
C LEU A 852 -15.91 22.37 -14.64
N ALA A 853 -14.78 21.93 -14.12
CA ALA A 853 -14.67 21.31 -12.80
C ALA A 853 -13.47 21.92 -12.06
N LEU A 854 -13.74 22.44 -10.87
CA LEU A 854 -12.79 23.08 -9.96
C LEU A 854 -12.86 22.36 -8.61
N ASP A 855 -11.72 22.24 -7.95
CA ASP A 855 -11.59 21.51 -6.69
C ASP A 855 -11.31 22.46 -5.52
N MET A 856 -11.74 22.05 -4.32
CA MET A 856 -11.53 22.78 -3.06
C MET A 856 -12.03 24.23 -3.04
N LEU A 857 -13.10 24.52 -3.78
CA LEU A 857 -13.73 25.85 -3.75
C LEU A 857 -14.17 26.23 -2.32
N HIS A 858 -13.91 27.47 -1.95
CA HIS A 858 -14.35 28.03 -0.68
C HIS A 858 -14.95 29.42 -0.86
N MET A 859 -15.94 29.75 -0.03
CA MET A 859 -16.54 31.08 0.00
C MET A 859 -16.95 31.50 1.40
N ALA A 860 -16.91 32.80 1.68
CA ALA A 860 -17.44 33.37 2.92
C ALA A 860 -18.06 34.76 2.66
N LEU A 861 -19.08 35.12 3.44
CA LEU A 861 -19.70 36.44 3.44
C LEU A 861 -19.45 37.12 4.79
N SER A 862 -19.00 38.38 4.76
CA SER A 862 -18.79 39.13 6.00
C SER A 862 -20.11 39.41 6.74
N PRO A 863 -20.11 39.53 8.08
CA PRO A 863 -21.31 39.80 8.88
C PRO A 863 -22.09 41.05 8.45
N ASP A 864 -21.37 42.08 7.98
CA ASP A 864 -21.91 43.35 7.46
C ASP A 864 -22.32 43.28 5.97
N GLU A 865 -22.10 42.14 5.33
CA GLU A 865 -22.46 41.84 3.94
C GLU A 865 -21.75 42.72 2.89
N HIS A 866 -20.65 43.36 3.28
CA HIS A 866 -19.90 44.24 2.41
C HIS A 866 -18.72 43.56 1.69
N ARG A 867 -18.30 42.39 2.15
CA ARG A 867 -17.15 41.64 1.63
C ARG A 867 -17.48 40.18 1.40
N ILE A 868 -16.91 39.62 0.35
CA ILE A 868 -17.02 38.22 -0.02
C ILE A 868 -15.61 37.67 -0.18
N ALA A 869 -15.26 36.60 0.53
CA ALA A 869 -14.01 35.87 0.29
C ALA A 869 -14.32 34.66 -0.61
N VAL A 870 -13.46 34.38 -1.59
CA VAL A 870 -13.59 33.26 -2.53
C VAL A 870 -12.21 32.69 -2.88
N GLY A 871 -12.19 31.45 -3.39
CA GLY A 871 -10.99 30.84 -3.96
C GLY A 871 -11.18 29.34 -4.23
N ASP A 872 -10.13 28.69 -4.67
CA ASP A 872 -10.00 27.24 -4.90
C ASP A 872 -8.52 26.82 -4.74
N GLN A 873 -8.21 25.53 -4.91
CA GLN A 873 -6.86 25.00 -4.67
C GLN A 873 -5.77 25.61 -5.57
N ASP A 874 -6.14 26.16 -6.73
CA ASP A 874 -5.21 26.74 -7.69
C ASP A 874 -5.12 28.27 -7.56
N SER A 875 -5.84 28.87 -6.60
CA SER A 875 -5.97 30.31 -6.44
C SER A 875 -5.15 30.88 -5.29
N SER A 876 -4.92 32.19 -5.27
CA SER A 876 -4.75 32.91 -3.99
C SER A 876 -6.12 33.03 -3.28
N HIS A 877 -6.17 33.38 -2.00
CA HIS A 877 -7.43 33.76 -1.37
C HIS A 877 -7.88 35.14 -1.87
N ILE A 878 -9.05 35.21 -2.49
CA ILE A 878 -9.54 36.42 -3.18
C ILE A 878 -10.60 37.10 -2.32
N LEU A 879 -10.43 38.40 -2.10
CA LEU A 879 -11.40 39.25 -1.40
C LEU A 879 -12.11 40.17 -2.39
N LEU A 880 -13.43 40.10 -2.42
CA LEU A 880 -14.32 40.89 -3.27
C LEU A 880 -15.20 41.82 -2.42
N ASP A 881 -15.72 42.88 -3.04
CA ASP A 881 -16.82 43.66 -2.48
C ASP A 881 -18.18 42.96 -2.66
N ALA A 882 -19.24 43.51 -2.07
CA ALA A 882 -20.60 42.97 -2.16
C ALA A 882 -21.20 42.88 -3.59
N ARG A 883 -20.53 43.44 -4.60
CA ARG A 883 -20.92 43.39 -6.03
C ARG A 883 -20.04 42.43 -6.83
N GLY A 884 -19.05 41.79 -6.19
CA GLY A 884 -18.12 40.89 -6.84
C GLY A 884 -16.89 41.57 -7.45
N THR A 885 -16.61 42.83 -7.11
CA THR A 885 -15.41 43.53 -7.59
C THR A 885 -14.21 43.18 -6.72
N LEU A 886 -13.06 42.89 -7.34
CA LEU A 886 -11.82 42.58 -6.65
C LEU A 886 -11.37 43.71 -5.71
N VAL A 887 -11.11 43.38 -4.46
CA VAL A 887 -10.58 44.27 -3.41
C VAL A 887 -9.11 43.96 -3.12
N ALA A 888 -8.79 42.68 -2.91
CA ALA A 888 -7.44 42.20 -2.59
C ALA A 888 -7.29 40.70 -2.89
N GLU A 889 -6.04 40.25 -3.01
CA GLU A 889 -5.65 38.84 -3.11
C GLU A 889 -4.60 38.57 -2.02
N TYR A 890 -4.65 37.38 -1.43
CA TYR A 890 -3.74 36.95 -0.38
C TYR A 890 -3.20 35.57 -0.70
N ASP A 891 -1.88 35.46 -0.84
CA ASP A 891 -1.25 34.18 -1.12
C ASP A 891 -1.42 33.20 0.05
N PRO A 892 -1.61 31.91 -0.23
CA PRO A 892 -1.79 30.90 0.80
C PRO A 892 -0.48 30.69 1.58
N GLN A 893 -0.60 30.30 2.86
CA GLN A 893 0.55 29.97 3.72
C GLN A 893 0.94 28.47 3.65
N SER A 894 0.29 27.71 2.77
CA SER A 894 0.51 26.29 2.46
C SER A 894 0.05 26.03 1.02
N SER A 895 0.10 24.79 0.53
CA SER A 895 -0.04 24.49 -0.90
C SER A 895 -1.43 24.79 -1.48
N TYR A 896 -2.51 24.39 -0.82
CA TYR A 896 -3.86 24.41 -1.39
C TYR A 896 -4.87 25.19 -0.53
N PRO A 897 -5.21 26.45 -0.88
CA PRO A 897 -6.26 27.20 -0.22
C PRO A 897 -7.63 26.56 -0.40
N HIS A 898 -8.34 26.31 0.71
CA HIS A 898 -9.57 25.52 0.67
C HIS A 898 -10.64 25.90 1.70
N HIS A 899 -10.40 26.88 2.58
CA HIS A 899 -11.42 27.35 3.51
C HIS A 899 -11.24 28.82 3.88
N ALA A 900 -12.34 29.53 4.15
CA ALA A 900 -12.31 30.92 4.59
C ALA A 900 -13.48 31.24 5.54
N VAL A 901 -13.26 32.13 6.50
CA VAL A 901 -14.30 32.64 7.40
C VAL A 901 -13.94 34.03 7.91
N PHE A 902 -14.93 34.88 8.18
CA PHE A 902 -14.69 36.18 8.82
C PHE A 902 -14.81 36.09 10.35
N SER A 903 -14.04 36.91 11.06
CA SER A 903 -14.25 37.14 12.50
C SER A 903 -15.69 37.58 12.77
N HIS A 904 -16.17 37.35 13.99
CA HIS A 904 -17.56 37.65 14.35
C HIS A 904 -17.94 39.12 14.13
N ASP A 905 -17.00 40.04 14.34
CA ASP A 905 -17.18 41.47 14.12
C ASP A 905 -16.89 41.93 12.67
N GLY A 906 -16.47 41.02 11.80
CA GLY A 906 -16.12 41.28 10.40
C GLY A 906 -14.81 42.06 10.21
N THR A 907 -14.01 42.25 11.26
CA THR A 907 -12.76 43.03 11.18
C THR A 907 -11.57 42.22 10.71
N ARG A 908 -11.67 40.88 10.65
CA ARG A 908 -10.62 40.00 10.13
C ARG A 908 -11.17 38.94 9.17
N LEU A 909 -10.35 38.55 8.21
CA LEU A 909 -10.54 37.35 7.38
C LEU A 909 -9.56 36.28 7.86
N PHE A 910 -10.08 35.09 8.15
CA PHE A 910 -9.30 33.89 8.40
C PHE A 910 -9.36 33.00 7.16
N ALA A 911 -8.22 32.66 6.58
CA ALA A 911 -8.14 31.93 5.32
C ALA A 911 -7.15 30.78 5.45
N ASN A 912 -7.60 29.55 5.20
CA ASN A 912 -6.83 28.34 5.44
C ASN A 912 -6.41 27.68 4.12
N SER A 913 -5.17 27.20 4.12
CA SER A 913 -4.56 26.42 3.05
C SER A 913 -3.92 25.14 3.62
N CYS A 914 -3.93 24.04 2.86
CA CYS A 914 -3.42 22.75 3.31
C CYS A 914 -2.40 22.10 2.38
N HIS A 915 -1.65 21.17 2.94
CA HIS A 915 -0.90 20.12 2.25
C HIS A 915 -1.09 18.82 3.04
N LEU A 916 -1.62 17.78 2.38
CA LEU A 916 -1.98 16.50 3.02
C LEU A 916 -2.82 16.69 4.30
N TYR A 917 -2.40 16.19 5.47
CA TYR A 917 -3.16 16.34 6.72
C TYR A 917 -2.87 17.63 7.48
N TRP A 918 -1.93 18.44 6.99
CA TRP A 918 -1.50 19.69 7.61
C TRP A 918 -2.16 20.90 6.95
N GLY A 919 -2.26 22.00 7.70
CA GLY A 919 -2.71 23.27 7.14
C GLY A 919 -2.28 24.47 7.96
N SER A 920 -2.38 25.64 7.33
CA SER A 920 -2.05 26.93 7.92
C SER A 920 -3.19 27.92 7.66
N THR A 921 -3.61 28.61 8.72
CA THR A 921 -4.66 29.62 8.71
C THR A 921 -4.06 31.01 8.86
N LEU A 922 -4.13 31.78 7.78
CA LEU A 922 -3.79 33.19 7.72
C LEU A 922 -4.84 34.03 8.48
N SER A 923 -4.42 35.06 9.21
CA SER A 923 -5.29 36.09 9.82
C SER A 923 -5.05 37.47 9.23
N VAL A 924 -5.95 37.92 8.37
CA VAL A 924 -5.87 39.21 7.68
C VAL A 924 -6.72 40.28 8.39
N PRO A 925 -6.13 41.39 8.88
CA PRO A 925 -6.88 42.52 9.39
C PRO A 925 -7.51 43.35 8.26
N LEU A 926 -8.79 43.69 8.39
CA LEU A 926 -9.58 44.39 7.37
C LEU A 926 -9.86 45.84 7.81
N SER A 927 -9.47 46.80 6.97
CA SER A 927 -9.76 48.23 7.21
C SER A 927 -11.22 48.59 6.90
N PRO A 928 -11.85 49.55 7.60
CA PRO A 928 -13.20 50.02 7.25
C PRO A 928 -13.26 50.61 5.83
N LEU A 929 -14.24 50.18 5.01
CA LEU A 929 -14.41 50.63 3.61
C LEU A 929 -14.50 52.15 3.44
N ALA A 930 -15.00 52.89 4.45
CA ALA A 930 -15.12 54.35 4.40
C ALA A 930 -13.76 55.09 4.36
N ALA A 931 -12.65 54.43 4.71
CA ALA A 931 -11.31 55.00 4.63
C ALA A 931 -10.65 54.82 3.24
N GLN A 932 -11.17 53.91 2.42
CA GLN A 932 -10.69 53.60 1.07
C GLN A 932 -11.60 54.28 0.02
N GLY A 933 -11.60 55.62 -0.01
CA GLY A 933 -12.34 56.36 -1.05
C GLY A 933 -12.00 55.85 -2.44
N GLN A 934 -12.99 55.79 -3.34
CA GLN A 934 -12.91 55.43 -4.78
C GLN A 934 -11.48 55.55 -5.35
N GLN A 935 -10.69 54.48 -5.23
CA GLN A 935 -9.41 54.33 -5.89
C GLN A 935 -9.62 53.30 -6.98
N ASP A 936 -9.53 53.74 -8.24
CA ASP A 936 -9.67 52.91 -9.46
C ASP A 936 -8.50 51.93 -9.67
N THR A 937 -7.73 51.64 -8.62
CA THR A 937 -6.56 50.75 -8.64
C THR A 937 -6.59 49.85 -7.41
N PRO A 938 -6.50 48.52 -7.57
CA PRO A 938 -6.34 47.58 -6.45
C PRO A 938 -5.19 48.03 -5.56
N GLN A 939 -5.40 48.02 -4.24
CA GLN A 939 -4.33 48.32 -3.29
C GLN A 939 -3.30 47.17 -3.40
N PRO A 940 -2.00 47.43 -3.63
CA PRO A 940 -1.02 46.35 -3.65
C PRO A 940 -1.04 45.67 -2.28
N ALA A 941 -1.40 44.39 -2.27
CA ALA A 941 -1.32 43.55 -1.09
C ALA A 941 0.14 43.52 -0.59
N PRO A 942 0.40 43.33 0.71
CA PRO A 942 1.73 42.91 1.15
C PRO A 942 2.14 41.70 0.30
N THR A 943 3.28 41.82 -0.36
CA THR A 943 3.67 40.97 -1.50
C THR A 943 4.11 39.56 -1.10
N ASP A 944 4.18 39.26 0.20
CA ASP A 944 4.64 37.97 0.70
C ASP A 944 3.74 37.52 1.87
N ALA A 945 3.22 36.28 1.81
CA ALA A 945 2.40 35.67 2.87
C ALA A 945 3.13 35.57 4.23
N GLU A 946 4.46 35.71 4.23
CA GLU A 946 5.33 35.75 5.41
C GLU A 946 5.13 36.99 6.30
N ASP A 947 4.59 38.09 5.75
CA ASP A 947 4.39 39.35 6.48
C ASP A 947 3.06 39.39 7.27
N LEU A 948 2.18 38.41 7.07
CA LEU A 948 0.86 38.37 7.68
C LEU A 948 0.79 37.38 8.87
N PRO A 949 0.03 37.70 9.93
CA PRO A 949 -0.05 36.82 11.11
C PRO A 949 -0.68 35.46 10.79
N THR A 950 -0.01 34.39 11.20
CA THR A 950 -0.59 33.04 11.24
C THR A 950 -1.45 32.88 12.49
N LEU A 951 -2.73 32.56 12.30
CA LEU A 951 -3.68 32.25 13.38
C LEU A 951 -3.41 30.85 13.96
N ASP A 952 -3.15 29.89 13.08
CA ASP A 952 -2.85 28.50 13.38
C ASP A 952 -2.00 27.91 12.26
N GLY A 953 -0.98 27.13 12.58
CA GLY A 953 -0.03 26.57 11.61
C GLY A 953 -0.04 25.04 11.57
N ARG A 954 -1.15 24.41 11.96
CA ARG A 954 -1.24 22.93 12.05
C ARG A 954 -2.50 22.38 11.39
N CYS A 955 -3.64 23.02 11.62
CA CYS A 955 -4.94 22.47 11.27
C CYS A 955 -5.22 22.61 9.78
N ARG A 956 -5.55 21.48 9.14
CA ARG A 956 -6.32 21.45 7.89
C ARG A 956 -7.81 21.65 8.20
N VAL A 957 -8.39 22.78 7.80
CA VAL A 957 -9.71 23.22 8.29
C VAL A 957 -10.80 23.08 7.23
N TYR A 958 -11.82 22.27 7.51
CA TYR A 958 -12.99 22.12 6.63
C TYR A 958 -14.28 22.77 7.17
N ALA A 959 -14.28 23.14 8.45
CA ALA A 959 -15.41 23.82 9.08
C ALA A 959 -14.91 24.80 10.14
N SER A 960 -15.60 25.93 10.26
CA SER A 960 -15.32 26.92 11.29
C SER A 960 -16.59 27.57 11.83
N ALA A 961 -16.49 28.15 13.02
CA ALA A 961 -17.54 28.96 13.64
C ALA A 961 -16.91 30.12 14.41
N THR A 962 -17.56 31.29 14.41
CA THR A 962 -17.04 32.49 15.09
C THR A 962 -18.02 33.07 16.10
N GLN A 963 -17.46 33.59 17.19
CA GLN A 963 -18.12 34.28 18.29
C GLN A 963 -17.28 35.50 18.70
N PRO A 964 -17.81 36.44 19.49
CA PRO A 964 -17.02 37.56 19.99
C PRO A 964 -15.72 37.09 20.68
N GLY A 965 -14.56 37.40 20.10
CA GLY A 965 -13.23 37.06 20.63
C GLY A 965 -12.81 35.59 20.46
N LEU A 966 -13.54 34.80 19.66
CA LEU A 966 -13.35 33.35 19.54
C LEU A 966 -13.60 32.89 18.10
N VAL A 967 -12.66 32.11 17.57
CA VAL A 967 -12.82 31.29 16.37
C VAL A 967 -12.62 29.83 16.73
N VAL A 968 -13.53 28.96 16.28
CA VAL A 968 -13.40 27.51 16.40
C VAL A 968 -13.08 26.96 15.02
N LEU A 969 -11.98 26.21 14.93
CA LEU A 969 -11.51 25.52 13.73
C LEU A 969 -11.68 24.01 13.93
N GLY A 970 -12.31 23.33 12.97
CA GLY A 970 -12.40 21.87 12.96
C GLY A 970 -11.31 21.28 12.07
N ASP A 971 -10.47 20.40 12.61
CA ASP A 971 -9.32 19.83 11.89
C ASP A 971 -9.60 18.45 11.26
N ALA A 972 -8.60 17.94 10.54
CA ALA A 972 -8.64 16.62 9.91
C ALA A 972 -8.60 15.44 10.91
N ASP A 973 -8.05 15.65 12.11
CA ASP A 973 -7.91 14.62 13.14
C ASP A 973 -9.17 14.46 14.02
N GLY A 974 -10.15 15.36 13.87
CA GLY A 974 -11.41 15.33 14.58
C GLY A 974 -11.45 16.14 15.86
N TYR A 975 -10.54 17.10 16.01
CA TYR A 975 -10.54 18.11 17.05
C TYR A 975 -11.21 19.40 16.60
N LEU A 976 -11.92 20.00 17.55
CA LEU A 976 -12.38 21.38 17.52
C LEU A 976 -11.39 22.22 18.31
N HIS A 977 -10.69 23.14 17.66
CA HIS A 977 -9.73 24.05 18.27
C HIS A 977 -10.32 25.44 18.40
N ALA A 978 -10.50 25.90 19.64
CA ALA A 978 -10.87 27.25 19.93
C ALA A 978 -9.66 28.15 20.12
N ILE A 979 -9.62 29.22 19.35
CA ILE A 979 -8.51 30.16 19.28
C ILE A 979 -9.08 31.57 19.45
N SER A 980 -8.35 32.46 20.11
CA SER A 980 -8.72 33.88 20.14
C SER A 980 -8.49 34.53 18.77
N ASP A 981 -9.07 35.71 18.55
CA ASP A 981 -8.83 36.50 17.31
C ASP A 981 -7.34 36.88 17.11
N ASP A 982 -6.51 36.74 18.16
CA ASP A 982 -5.07 37.01 18.16
C ASP A 982 -4.22 35.71 18.13
N GLY A 983 -4.81 34.55 17.86
CA GLY A 983 -4.07 33.29 17.72
C GLY A 983 -3.77 32.55 19.03
N GLN A 984 -4.34 32.96 20.16
CA GLN A 984 -4.12 32.25 21.44
C GLN A 984 -5.04 31.04 21.56
N ALA A 985 -4.48 29.85 21.76
CA ALA A 985 -5.25 28.64 22.02
C ALA A 985 -6.06 28.77 23.33
N LEU A 986 -7.37 28.52 23.26
CA LEU A 986 -8.30 28.65 24.38
C LEU A 986 -8.73 27.28 24.90
N TRP A 987 -9.16 26.39 24.02
CA TRP A 987 -9.53 25.02 24.36
C TRP A 987 -9.54 24.12 23.12
N ARG A 988 -9.52 22.80 23.34
CA ARG A 988 -9.76 21.79 22.29
C ARG A 988 -10.82 20.77 22.70
N HIS A 989 -11.50 20.15 21.73
CA HIS A 989 -12.49 19.10 21.98
C HIS A 989 -12.48 18.07 20.84
N HIS A 990 -12.22 16.80 21.15
CA HIS A 990 -12.19 15.72 20.18
C HIS A 990 -13.57 15.06 20.04
N ILE A 991 -14.07 14.92 18.82
CA ILE A 991 -15.33 14.21 18.54
C ILE A 991 -15.14 12.98 17.64
N GLY A 992 -13.96 12.84 17.04
CA GLY A 992 -13.53 11.73 16.18
C GLY A 992 -13.69 11.98 14.68
N SER A 993 -12.65 11.67 13.90
CA SER A 993 -12.58 11.82 12.43
C SER A 993 -12.71 13.27 11.95
N THR A 994 -12.24 13.55 10.72
CA THR A 994 -12.20 14.88 10.11
C THR A 994 -13.50 15.67 10.26
N ILE A 995 -13.42 16.85 10.88
CA ILE A 995 -14.57 17.73 11.09
C ILE A 995 -15.03 18.28 9.73
N SER A 996 -16.33 18.22 9.44
CA SER A 996 -16.91 18.58 8.13
C SER A 996 -18.07 19.57 8.21
N GLY A 997 -18.54 19.91 9.41
CA GLY A 997 -19.58 20.91 9.57
C GLY A 997 -19.73 21.35 11.02
N MET A 998 -20.11 22.61 11.23
CA MET A 998 -20.38 23.16 12.55
C MET A 998 -21.49 24.21 12.54
N ASP A 999 -22.23 24.31 13.63
CA ASP A 999 -23.12 25.44 13.90
C ASP A 999 -23.12 25.78 15.39
N MET A 1000 -22.74 27.01 15.73
CA MET A 1000 -22.71 27.50 17.11
C MET A 1000 -23.91 28.40 17.40
N ALA A 1001 -24.57 28.20 18.55
CA ALA A 1001 -25.63 29.08 19.00
C ALA A 1001 -25.12 30.52 19.25
N PRO A 1002 -25.94 31.57 19.05
CA PRO A 1002 -25.50 32.96 19.23
C PRO A 1002 -24.99 33.32 20.63
N ASP A 1003 -25.41 32.58 21.66
CA ASP A 1003 -24.94 32.75 23.04
C ASP A 1003 -23.69 31.91 23.37
N GLY A 1004 -23.22 31.08 22.43
CA GLY A 1004 -22.13 30.14 22.64
C GLY A 1004 -22.44 29.03 23.65
N GLY A 1005 -23.72 28.82 24.00
CA GLY A 1005 -24.13 27.79 24.95
C GLY A 1005 -24.17 26.39 24.34
N VAL A 1006 -24.41 26.30 23.03
CA VAL A 1006 -24.54 25.05 22.28
C VAL A 1006 -23.69 25.10 21.02
N LEU A 1007 -22.97 24.02 20.74
CA LEU A 1007 -22.22 23.79 19.51
C LEU A 1007 -22.62 22.46 18.90
N TRP A 1008 -23.04 22.50 17.64
CA TRP A 1008 -23.17 21.30 16.81
C TRP A 1008 -21.91 21.11 15.99
N ALA A 1009 -21.42 19.89 15.91
CA ALA A 1009 -20.29 19.54 15.08
C ALA A 1009 -20.55 18.21 14.37
N ALA A 1010 -19.94 18.05 13.20
CA ALA A 1010 -20.09 16.88 12.37
C ALA A 1010 -18.75 16.42 11.77
N SER A 1011 -18.62 15.14 11.47
CA SER A 1011 -17.38 14.58 10.91
C SER A 1011 -17.59 13.58 9.75
N TYR A 1012 -16.51 13.32 9.01
CA TYR A 1012 -16.44 12.31 7.94
C TYR A 1012 -16.72 10.90 8.46
N GLY A 1013 -16.43 10.63 9.73
CA GLY A 1013 -16.68 9.36 10.40
C GLY A 1013 -18.15 9.03 10.66
N GLY A 1014 -19.09 9.84 10.16
CA GLY A 1014 -20.53 9.64 10.36
C GLY A 1014 -21.06 10.25 11.64
N TYR A 1015 -20.35 11.15 12.30
CA TYR A 1015 -20.78 11.67 13.60
C TYR A 1015 -21.46 13.03 13.46
N LEU A 1016 -22.63 13.18 14.08
CA LEU A 1016 -23.29 14.46 14.33
C LEU A 1016 -23.47 14.60 15.84
N VAL A 1017 -22.78 15.56 16.45
CA VAL A 1017 -22.73 15.71 17.92
C VAL A 1017 -23.33 17.02 18.38
N ARG A 1018 -23.96 16.97 19.55
CA ARG A 1018 -24.49 18.14 20.25
C ARG A 1018 -23.71 18.39 21.54
N LEU A 1019 -22.94 19.45 21.54
CA LEU A 1019 -22.12 19.89 22.65
C LEU A 1019 -22.81 21.03 23.40
N GLU A 1020 -22.94 20.91 24.72
CA GLU A 1020 -23.47 21.99 25.59
C GLU A 1020 -22.40 22.46 26.56
N ARG A 1021 -22.35 23.77 26.81
CA ARG A 1021 -21.41 24.34 27.77
C ARG A 1021 -21.87 24.01 29.20
N SER A 1022 -20.97 23.43 29.99
CA SER A 1022 -21.22 23.02 31.38
C SER A 1022 -20.54 23.95 32.38
N GLU A 1023 -21.26 24.31 33.45
CA GLU A 1023 -20.68 24.98 34.63
C GLU A 1023 -20.07 24.00 35.64
N ALA A 1024 -20.32 22.69 35.49
CA ALA A 1024 -19.85 21.65 36.41
C ALA A 1024 -18.37 21.25 36.18
N GLY A 1025 -17.71 21.80 35.16
CA GLY A 1025 -16.34 21.50 34.77
C GLY A 1025 -16.25 20.71 33.47
N MET A 1026 -15.03 20.24 33.16
CA MET A 1026 -14.75 19.44 31.95
C MET A 1026 -15.40 18.06 32.02
N ASP A 1027 -15.85 17.55 30.88
CA ASP A 1027 -16.33 16.16 30.76
C ASP A 1027 -15.17 15.18 31.08
N PRO A 1028 -15.30 14.27 32.05
CA PRO A 1028 -14.27 13.29 32.33
C PRO A 1028 -14.10 12.22 31.22
N TYR A 1029 -15.02 12.15 30.25
CA TYR A 1029 -15.00 11.16 29.16
C TYR A 1029 -14.68 11.74 27.78
N SER A 1030 -14.68 13.06 27.61
CA SER A 1030 -14.29 13.71 26.34
C SER A 1030 -12.80 14.02 26.30
N ILE A 1031 -12.14 13.70 25.20
CA ILE A 1031 -10.74 14.08 24.98
C ILE A 1031 -10.68 15.57 24.64
N GLY A 1032 -9.81 16.32 25.34
CA GLY A 1032 -9.66 17.77 25.17
C GLY A 1032 -9.85 18.58 26.46
N THR A 1033 -9.79 19.91 26.36
CA THR A 1033 -9.75 20.87 27.48
C THR A 1033 -10.96 21.80 27.55
N SER A 1034 -11.95 21.62 26.68
CA SER A 1034 -13.14 22.48 26.64
C SER A 1034 -14.08 22.25 27.83
N LEU A 1035 -14.93 23.25 28.11
CA LEU A 1035 -16.05 23.15 29.05
C LEU A 1035 -17.34 22.60 28.41
N TYR A 1036 -17.26 22.06 27.20
CA TYR A 1036 -18.39 21.44 26.53
C TYR A 1036 -18.54 19.97 26.94
N VAL A 1037 -19.78 19.54 27.14
CA VAL A 1037 -20.17 18.14 27.38
C VAL A 1037 -20.99 17.64 26.20
N GLU A 1038 -20.76 16.39 25.77
CA GLU A 1038 -21.55 15.77 24.71
C GLU A 1038 -22.90 15.30 25.26
N THR A 1039 -23.99 15.91 24.79
CA THR A 1039 -25.35 15.62 25.25
C THR A 1039 -26.09 14.61 24.38
N SER A 1040 -25.69 14.47 23.12
CA SER A 1040 -26.23 13.47 22.19
C SER A 1040 -25.32 13.34 20.97
N ARG A 1041 -25.29 12.14 20.39
CA ARG A 1041 -24.63 11.88 19.11
C ARG A 1041 -25.53 11.05 18.21
N TRP A 1042 -25.47 11.32 16.91
CA TRP A 1042 -26.06 10.49 15.87
C TRP A 1042 -24.94 9.98 14.97
N ILE A 1043 -24.97 8.68 14.71
CA ILE A 1043 -23.95 7.96 13.95
C ILE A 1043 -24.59 7.48 12.64
N PHE A 1044 -24.08 7.92 11.51
CA PHE A 1044 -24.51 7.52 10.17
C PHE A 1044 -23.41 6.68 9.54
N TRP A 1045 -23.63 5.37 9.48
CA TRP A 1045 -22.71 4.41 8.85
C TRP A 1045 -23.39 3.71 7.68
N GLY A 1046 -22.65 3.54 6.57
CA GLY A 1046 -23.20 3.04 5.31
C GLY A 1046 -23.69 1.60 5.33
N ASP A 1047 -23.25 0.81 6.32
CA ASP A 1047 -23.68 -0.58 6.53
C ASP A 1047 -24.77 -0.72 7.61
N GLU A 1048 -25.29 0.39 8.14
CA GLU A 1048 -26.46 0.42 9.03
C GLU A 1048 -27.74 0.77 8.24
N ALA A 1049 -28.89 0.27 8.69
CA ALA A 1049 -30.18 0.57 8.05
C ALA A 1049 -30.66 2.04 8.24
N GLY A 1050 -30.04 2.78 9.16
CA GLY A 1050 -30.37 4.15 9.54
C GLY A 1050 -29.43 4.64 10.64
N PRO A 1051 -29.56 5.89 11.10
CA PRO A 1051 -28.67 6.42 12.11
C PRO A 1051 -28.82 5.71 13.45
N VAL A 1052 -27.72 5.54 14.17
CA VAL A 1052 -27.73 5.09 15.56
C VAL A 1052 -27.58 6.32 16.45
N ARG A 1053 -28.57 6.55 17.33
CA ARG A 1053 -28.45 7.57 18.38
C ARG A 1053 -27.68 7.01 19.57
N TRP A 1054 -26.73 7.79 20.05
CA TRP A 1054 -25.94 7.53 21.24
C TRP A 1054 -26.30 8.53 22.35
#